data_AF-A0A9Q0MN49-F1
#
_entry.id   AF-A0A9Q0MN49-F1
#
_cell.length_a   1.000
_cell.length_b   1.000
_cell.length_c   1.000
_cell.angle_alpha   90.00
_cell.angle_beta   90.00
_cell.angle_gamma   90.00
#
_symmetry.space_group_name_H-M   'P 1'
#
loop_
_entity.id
_entity.type
_entity.pdbx_description
1 polymer ?
#
loop_
_entity_poly.entity_id
_entity_poly.type
_entity_poly.pdbx_seq_one_letter_code
_entity_poly.pdbx_strand_id
1 'polypeptide(L)'
;SIPYWLEGTLIRNGPGIFKFGNDVYNHAFDGLAVLHRYHISNGKVTYNNRALEGEAYTTNMVANRIVVSQFGTVAFPDPCKSLFQRLQSEFYIPLLDNCNVNVCYFGDQLYAMTETDIIRRIDPMTLKTIGDKTSIPNYIAINHASAHPHVFDDGTAYNIGSSFHHKKGFYYAIIKIPPKTCYSGAKIVAQIPFTFEGHPSYIHSFALTKDKIVLIESSLRLDLLKFQSRIFTNSAISDSFVWDPSVKPRFRVVSLTDGKIHPIFYEADAFFTFHHINAYEEDDQIVVDVAAYDEGEIVTSLDAVKLMEAKPIKASARRFVLPLKIDKATGKNLVTLKDCKATATLQPYSMKVFLEPQYLTDDWIELPRINYAFNGQKYNYFYGVANFKDKVWTTPLPDSITKVDIENDEVTHWAEEGQIPSEPVFITRPGAVEEDDGVLLSALMDKDVENRVTLLILDAKSSIPSWLEGTLIRNGPGIFKIGNETYNHVFDGLSILHRYHISNGKATYNSRALKSYAYEKNMAAKRIIVSEFGTVAFIDPCKSIFQRFQLDFEALVTDNGNVNVAHYGDQLYAMTETNAIRRIDPTTLKTIGGKTIIPKYVAVNHASAHPHIREDGTIYNVGTSYVSNGGFYYAVIKIPPAFGRNETNYKGAKIVAEIPFTSKRYPSYYHSFGITKDKMVFIEFPMRMDLLKLATSPFTHTAIFDALRWNSTEKTRFHVVSLINGKIHPITYESKGFFSFHHINAYEEDDQIVVDLAAYDRADIVMSLTALRLLEGDLHEANARRFVLPLKIDRATTGKNLVTLKDCKATAILQKDTGSTPKLFLEAQDLTKKYVELPRINYKYNGRKYNYFYGIANQEDEVWTSPIPDSLIKVDIKNNKVIPWLEVDQIPSEPVFIAKPGATEEDDGVILTALMDRYIEKQVTLLILNAKNMTELARVKFQTEGAFTSTFHGQWANPADKIHRY
;
A
#
# COMPACT_ATOMS: atom_id res chain seq x y z
N SER A 1 13.68 11.35 3.87
CA SER A 1 14.22 12.47 4.67
C SER A 1 13.94 12.18 6.14
N ILE A 2 14.81 12.62 7.06
CA ILE A 2 14.62 12.40 8.50
C ILE A 2 13.67 13.48 9.05
N PRO A 3 12.60 13.12 9.78
CA PRO A 3 11.70 14.12 10.36
C PRO A 3 12.42 15.00 11.38
N TYR A 4 12.19 16.32 11.34
CA TYR A 4 12.83 17.26 12.28
C TYR A 4 12.43 17.07 13.75
N TRP A 5 11.28 16.42 14.00
CA TRP A 5 10.84 16.10 15.36
C TRP A 5 11.56 14.88 15.95
N LEU A 6 12.24 14.07 15.12
CA LEU A 6 12.92 12.86 15.55
C LEU A 6 14.32 13.22 16.09
N GLU A 7 14.43 13.33 17.41
CA GLU A 7 15.67 13.59 18.14
C GLU A 7 15.94 12.45 19.13
N GLY A 8 17.19 11.97 19.23
CA GLY A 8 17.52 10.95 20.22
C GLY A 8 18.69 10.04 19.86
N THR A 9 18.77 8.89 20.53
CA THR A 9 19.81 7.88 20.28
C THR A 9 19.20 6.48 20.27
N LEU A 10 19.37 5.77 19.15
CA LEU A 10 19.13 4.33 19.07
C LEU A 10 20.43 3.59 19.40
N ILE A 11 20.39 2.74 20.43
CA ILE A 11 21.48 1.83 20.78
C ILE A 11 21.03 0.42 20.44
N ARG A 12 21.84 -0.30 19.67
CA ARG A 12 21.63 -1.71 19.32
C ARG A 12 22.78 -2.54 19.86
N ASN A 13 22.47 -3.77 20.21
CA ASN A 13 23.41 -4.79 20.62
C ASN A 13 23.16 -6.05 19.79
N GLY A 14 24.22 -6.83 19.56
CA GLY A 14 24.13 -8.04 18.75
C GLY A 14 25.47 -8.76 18.68
N PRO A 15 25.47 -10.02 18.22
CA PRO A 15 26.69 -10.76 17.94
C PRO A 15 27.41 -10.13 16.74
N GLY A 16 28.67 -9.72 16.90
CA GLY A 16 29.42 -9.05 15.83
C GLY A 16 30.84 -9.56 15.60
N ILE A 17 31.48 -10.18 16.60
CA ILE A 17 32.85 -10.71 16.47
C ILE A 17 32.84 -12.22 16.56
N PHE A 18 32.97 -12.89 15.41
CA PHE A 18 32.90 -14.34 15.30
C PHE A 18 34.26 -15.04 15.18
N LYS A 19 35.35 -14.30 14.95
CA LYS A 19 36.66 -14.89 14.62
C LYS A 19 37.77 -14.37 15.53
N PHE A 20 38.59 -15.29 16.04
CA PHE A 20 39.81 -15.02 16.80
C PHE A 20 40.95 -15.89 16.24
N GLY A 21 41.98 -15.24 15.69
CA GLY A 21 43.03 -15.96 14.95
C GLY A 21 42.46 -16.79 13.80
N ASN A 22 42.62 -18.12 13.88
CA ASN A 22 42.06 -19.07 12.91
C ASN A 22 40.75 -19.72 13.37
N ASP A 23 40.33 -19.50 14.62
CA ASP A 23 39.14 -20.11 15.20
C ASP A 23 37.91 -19.23 14.90
N VAL A 24 36.77 -19.88 14.62
CA VAL A 24 35.49 -19.23 14.33
C VAL A 24 34.41 -19.81 15.23
N TYR A 25 33.54 -18.95 15.75
CA TYR A 25 32.34 -19.34 16.47
C TYR A 25 31.32 -19.95 15.51
N ASN A 26 30.79 -21.13 15.87
CA ASN A 26 29.93 -21.92 14.97
C ASN A 26 28.44 -21.67 15.18
N HIS A 27 28.04 -20.86 16.17
CA HIS A 27 26.63 -20.59 16.49
C HIS A 27 26.35 -19.08 16.48
N ALA A 28 25.19 -18.66 15.97
CA ALA A 28 24.84 -17.25 15.78
C ALA A 28 24.91 -16.43 17.09
N PHE A 29 24.52 -17.03 18.21
CA PHE A 29 24.56 -16.39 19.54
C PHE A 29 25.96 -16.31 20.15
N ASP A 30 26.97 -16.95 19.57
CA ASP A 30 28.31 -17.00 20.18
C ASP A 30 29.21 -15.82 19.75
N GLY A 31 28.84 -15.11 18.68
CA GLY A 31 29.57 -13.91 18.28
C GLY A 31 29.61 -12.91 19.43
N LEU A 32 30.80 -12.39 19.74
CA LEU A 32 30.94 -11.47 20.87
C LEU A 32 30.23 -10.15 20.59
N ALA A 33 29.64 -9.58 21.64
CA ALA A 33 28.79 -8.41 21.57
C ALA A 33 29.48 -7.20 20.92
N VAL A 34 28.81 -6.62 19.92
CA VAL A 34 29.16 -5.32 19.34
C VAL A 34 27.97 -4.39 19.53
N LEU A 35 28.25 -3.27 20.19
CA LEU A 35 27.29 -2.20 20.42
C LEU A 35 27.34 -1.23 19.25
N HIS A 36 26.17 -0.76 18.83
CA HIS A 36 26.00 0.22 17.77
C HIS A 36 25.16 1.39 18.30
N ARG A 37 25.55 2.62 17.95
CA ARG A 37 24.88 3.84 18.37
C ARG A 37 24.58 4.70 17.15
N TYR A 38 23.32 5.07 17.00
CA TYR A 38 22.83 6.02 16.00
C TYR A 38 22.23 7.21 16.74
N HIS A 39 22.90 8.34 16.70
CA HIS A 39 22.39 9.57 17.30
C HIS A 39 21.84 10.49 16.23
N ILE A 40 20.56 10.83 16.39
CA ILE A 40 19.79 11.65 15.47
C ILE A 40 19.64 13.02 16.09
N SER A 41 20.08 14.05 15.36
CA SER A 41 19.81 15.44 15.73
C SER A 41 19.80 16.37 14.51
N ASN A 42 18.84 17.30 14.49
CA ASN A 42 18.62 18.30 13.45
C ASN A 42 18.56 17.67 12.04
N GLY A 43 17.83 16.55 11.91
CA GLY A 43 17.68 15.81 10.65
C GLY A 43 18.96 15.12 10.16
N LYS A 44 19.99 14.97 11.00
CA LYS A 44 21.25 14.28 10.71
C LYS A 44 21.46 13.09 11.64
N VAL A 45 22.24 12.10 11.20
CA VAL A 45 22.63 10.93 12.00
C VAL A 45 24.14 10.86 12.14
N THR A 46 24.62 10.62 13.37
CA THR A 46 26.00 10.21 13.64
C THR A 46 26.02 8.77 14.12
N TYR A 47 27.00 8.01 13.65
CA TYR A 47 27.16 6.58 13.96
C TYR A 47 28.47 6.31 14.69
N ASN A 48 28.43 5.43 15.70
CA ASN A 48 29.61 4.85 16.32
C ASN A 48 29.31 3.41 16.78
N ASN A 49 30.31 2.54 16.77
CA ASN A 49 30.22 1.20 17.33
C ASN A 49 31.38 0.90 18.28
N ARG A 50 31.22 -0.12 19.12
CA ARG A 50 32.27 -0.60 20.01
C ARG A 50 32.01 -2.06 20.39
N ALA A 51 33.07 -2.87 20.45
CA ALA A 51 32.98 -4.19 21.08
C ALA A 51 32.70 -4.04 22.58
N LEU A 52 31.90 -4.94 23.14
CA LEU A 52 31.77 -5.05 24.60
C LEU A 52 33.05 -5.67 25.16
N GLU A 53 33.86 -4.84 25.81
CA GLU A 53 35.13 -5.25 26.43
C GLU A 53 34.87 -6.02 27.74
N GLY A 54 34.40 -7.26 27.61
CA GLY A 54 34.25 -8.24 28.70
C GLY A 54 35.45 -9.17 28.82
N GLU A 55 35.41 -10.05 29.83
CA GLU A 55 36.42 -11.08 30.07
C GLU A 55 36.50 -12.04 28.87
N ALA A 56 35.37 -12.52 28.35
CA ALA A 56 35.37 -13.37 27.16
C ALA A 56 36.07 -12.71 25.95
N TYR A 57 35.81 -11.42 25.72
CA TYR A 57 36.45 -10.64 24.67
C TYR A 57 37.96 -10.51 24.91
N THR A 58 38.36 -10.02 26.07
CA THR A 58 39.77 -9.78 26.37
C THR A 58 40.59 -11.08 26.39
N THR A 59 40.06 -12.16 26.96
CA THR A 59 40.76 -13.45 27.03
C THR A 59 40.96 -14.06 25.64
N ASN A 60 39.94 -14.06 24.78
CA ASN A 60 40.08 -14.55 23.40
C ASN A 60 41.00 -13.65 22.56
N MET A 61 40.92 -12.32 22.72
CA MET A 61 41.82 -11.36 22.06
C MET A 61 43.29 -11.62 22.42
N VAL A 62 43.59 -11.78 23.71
CA VAL A 62 44.97 -12.02 24.20
C VAL A 62 45.49 -13.37 23.74
N ALA A 63 44.66 -14.41 23.73
CA ALA A 63 45.05 -15.74 23.27
C ALA A 63 45.14 -15.86 21.74
N ASN A 64 44.58 -14.90 20.99
CA ASN A 64 44.44 -14.91 19.53
C ASN A 64 43.82 -16.23 18.99
N ARG A 65 42.88 -16.80 19.75
CA ARG A 65 42.12 -18.02 19.44
C ARG A 65 40.90 -18.12 20.38
N ILE A 66 39.93 -18.98 20.09
CA ILE A 66 38.77 -19.16 20.98
C ILE A 66 39.19 -20.05 22.16
N VAL A 67 39.27 -19.44 23.35
CA VAL A 67 39.61 -20.12 24.62
C VAL A 67 38.49 -20.03 25.66
N VAL A 68 37.45 -19.24 25.39
CA VAL A 68 36.22 -19.16 26.19
C VAL A 68 35.06 -19.74 25.40
N SER A 69 34.55 -20.90 25.88
CA SER A 69 33.35 -21.54 25.34
C SER A 69 32.14 -20.62 25.46
N GLN A 70 31.22 -20.71 24.50
CA GLN A 70 29.96 -19.96 24.47
C GLN A 70 28.77 -20.93 24.42
N PHE A 71 27.58 -20.44 24.06
CA PHE A 71 26.34 -21.21 24.07
C PHE A 71 26.40 -22.44 23.14
N GLY A 72 26.84 -22.26 21.90
CA GLY A 72 26.90 -23.32 20.89
C GLY A 72 28.31 -23.83 20.55
N THR A 73 29.36 -23.13 20.97
CA THR A 73 30.75 -23.44 20.59
C THR A 73 31.60 -23.74 21.81
N VAL A 74 32.19 -24.92 21.83
CA VAL A 74 33.16 -25.33 22.85
C VAL A 74 34.56 -24.89 22.42
N ALA A 75 35.28 -24.19 23.31
CA ALA A 75 36.66 -23.79 23.06
C ALA A 75 37.60 -25.01 23.06
N PHE A 76 38.62 -25.01 22.19
CA PHE A 76 39.61 -26.09 22.16
C PHE A 76 40.56 -26.01 23.38
N PRO A 77 40.71 -27.08 24.16
CA PRO A 77 41.56 -27.07 25.35
C PRO A 77 43.03 -26.80 24.98
N ASP A 78 43.74 -26.09 25.86
CA ASP A 78 45.15 -25.79 25.70
C ASP A 78 45.98 -27.10 25.59
N PRO A 79 46.68 -27.34 24.46
CA PRO A 79 47.45 -28.56 24.23
C PRO A 79 48.57 -28.76 25.25
N CYS A 80 48.99 -27.71 25.96
CA CYS A 80 50.07 -27.74 26.95
C CYS A 80 49.63 -28.13 28.38
N LYS A 81 48.33 -28.31 28.65
CA LYS A 81 47.83 -28.69 29.99
C LYS A 81 47.72 -30.22 30.15
N SER A 82 48.24 -30.76 31.26
CA SER A 82 48.07 -32.19 31.64
C SER A 82 46.62 -32.55 31.99
N LEU A 83 46.22 -33.83 31.91
CA LEU A 83 44.85 -34.28 32.21
C LEU A 83 44.33 -33.85 33.60
N PHE A 84 45.24 -33.79 34.59
CA PHE A 84 44.92 -33.35 35.96
C PHE A 84 44.80 -31.82 36.08
N GLN A 85 45.61 -31.06 35.32
CA GLN A 85 45.47 -29.60 35.20
C GLN A 85 44.23 -29.21 34.38
N ARG A 86 43.78 -30.04 33.44
CA ARG A 86 42.52 -29.87 32.71
C ARG A 86 41.33 -29.98 33.66
N LEU A 87 41.28 -31.05 34.47
CA LEU A 87 40.28 -31.21 35.53
C LEU A 87 40.30 -30.04 36.54
N GLN A 88 41.48 -29.59 36.99
CA GLN A 88 41.58 -28.43 37.91
C GLN A 88 41.20 -27.09 37.28
N SER A 89 41.47 -26.86 35.99
CA SER A 89 41.12 -25.61 35.31
C SER A 89 39.65 -25.53 34.87
N GLU A 90 38.92 -26.66 34.89
CA GLU A 90 37.49 -26.74 34.55
C GLU A 90 36.55 -26.69 35.77
N PHE A 91 37.07 -26.77 37.00
CA PHE A 91 36.28 -26.48 38.21
C PHE A 91 35.91 -24.99 38.37
N TYR A 92 36.43 -24.13 37.49
CA TYR A 92 36.06 -22.74 37.35
C TYR A 92 35.43 -22.55 35.96
N ILE A 93 34.11 -22.74 35.85
CA ILE A 93 33.37 -22.44 34.62
C ILE A 93 33.53 -20.94 34.36
N PRO A 94 34.21 -20.49 33.28
CA PRO A 94 34.35 -19.07 33.04
C PRO A 94 32.96 -18.49 32.77
N LEU A 95 32.64 -17.50 33.60
CA LEU A 95 31.46 -16.66 33.56
C LEU A 95 31.20 -16.15 32.13
N LEU A 96 30.07 -16.54 31.54
CA LEU A 96 29.61 -16.07 30.22
C LEU A 96 29.17 -14.60 30.33
N ASP A 97 30.13 -13.69 30.28
CA ASP A 97 29.88 -12.25 30.34
C ASP A 97 29.68 -11.61 28.94
N ASN A 98 29.59 -12.44 27.90
CA ASN A 98 29.22 -12.02 26.56
C ASN A 98 27.73 -11.63 26.53
N CYS A 99 27.46 -10.34 26.75
CA CYS A 99 26.12 -9.79 26.80
C CYS A 99 25.73 -9.21 25.43
N ASN A 100 25.30 -10.03 24.48
CA ASN A 100 25.04 -9.69 23.08
C ASN A 100 23.55 -9.70 22.67
N VAL A 101 22.60 -9.96 23.58
CA VAL A 101 21.18 -10.12 23.23
C VAL A 101 20.40 -8.80 23.33
N ASN A 102 20.51 -8.09 24.45
CA ASN A 102 19.71 -6.89 24.69
C ASN A 102 20.50 -5.77 25.39
N VAL A 103 19.97 -4.55 25.34
CA VAL A 103 20.39 -3.41 26.18
C VAL A 103 19.18 -2.81 26.88
N CYS A 104 19.31 -2.53 28.18
CA CYS A 104 18.20 -2.05 29.00
C CYS A 104 18.66 -0.98 29.99
N TYR A 105 17.85 0.07 30.15
CA TYR A 105 18.06 1.08 31.17
C TYR A 105 17.47 0.62 32.51
N PHE A 106 18.27 0.70 33.57
CA PHE A 106 17.80 0.67 34.94
C PHE A 106 18.10 2.02 35.61
N GLY A 107 17.12 2.93 35.58
CA GLY A 107 17.37 4.34 35.91
C GLY A 107 18.17 5.03 34.82
N ASP A 108 19.24 5.73 35.20
CA ASP A 108 20.16 6.44 34.31
C ASP A 108 21.30 5.56 33.78
N GLN A 109 21.32 4.28 34.14
CA GLN A 109 22.39 3.35 33.80
C GLN A 109 21.94 2.36 32.73
N LEU A 110 22.70 2.28 31.65
CA LEU A 110 22.48 1.34 30.56
C LEU A 110 23.29 0.06 30.77
N TYR A 111 22.64 -1.09 30.61
CA TYR A 111 23.25 -2.41 30.76
C TYR A 111 23.06 -3.25 29.50
N ALA A 112 24.11 -3.94 29.07
CA ALA A 112 24.02 -5.03 28.11
C ALA A 112 23.71 -6.35 28.84
N MET A 113 22.86 -7.18 28.24
CA MET A 113 22.33 -8.42 28.84
C MET A 113 22.27 -9.57 27.84
N THR A 114 22.42 -10.79 28.34
CA THR A 114 22.14 -12.10 27.70
C THR A 114 21.51 -13.01 28.77
N GLU A 115 20.95 -14.16 28.41
CA GLU A 115 20.32 -15.16 29.30
C GLU A 115 21.30 -15.84 30.28
N THR A 116 22.11 -15.05 30.97
CA THR A 116 23.11 -15.47 31.96
C THR A 116 22.82 -14.82 33.31
N ASP A 117 23.72 -15.03 34.27
CA ASP A 117 23.67 -14.42 35.59
C ASP A 117 24.46 -13.10 35.68
N ILE A 118 24.99 -12.62 34.54
CA ILE A 118 25.86 -11.45 34.46
C ILE A 118 25.27 -10.41 33.51
N ILE A 119 25.37 -9.15 33.92
CA ILE A 119 25.12 -7.99 33.06
C ILE A 119 26.31 -7.03 33.11
N ARG A 120 26.50 -6.27 32.02
CA ARG A 120 27.61 -5.32 31.87
C ARG A 120 27.09 -3.90 31.70
N ARG A 121 27.57 -2.96 32.51
CA ARG A 121 27.22 -1.55 32.36
C ARG A 121 27.98 -0.93 31.18
N ILE A 122 27.30 -0.09 30.43
CA ILE A 122 27.85 0.59 29.25
C ILE A 122 27.58 2.10 29.30
N ASP A 123 28.51 2.89 28.80
CA ASP A 123 28.33 4.32 28.57
C ASP A 123 27.44 4.53 27.32
N PRO A 124 26.26 5.16 27.43
CA PRO A 124 25.37 5.34 26.28
C PRO A 124 25.88 6.34 25.23
N MET A 125 26.88 7.15 25.56
CA MET A 125 27.48 8.12 24.65
C MET A 125 28.70 7.52 23.93
N THR A 126 29.59 6.88 24.67
CA THR A 126 30.86 6.36 24.14
C THR A 126 30.84 4.87 23.81
N LEU A 127 29.80 4.14 24.24
CA LEU A 127 29.66 2.69 24.20
C LEU A 127 30.73 1.92 24.99
N LYS A 128 31.52 2.61 25.82
CA LYS A 128 32.57 1.99 26.64
C LYS A 128 31.95 1.13 27.75
N THR A 129 32.48 -0.07 27.97
CA THR A 129 32.17 -0.89 29.15
C THR A 129 32.63 -0.15 30.42
N ILE A 130 31.74 0.02 31.40
CA ILE A 130 32.01 0.74 32.65
C ILE A 130 32.08 -0.25 33.81
N GLY A 131 33.17 -0.19 34.57
CA GLY A 131 33.31 -0.90 35.85
C GLY A 131 33.32 -2.42 35.73
N ASP A 132 33.16 -3.08 36.87
CA ASP A 132 33.15 -4.55 36.97
C ASP A 132 31.79 -5.15 36.54
N LYS A 133 31.79 -6.45 36.25
CA LYS A 133 30.58 -7.21 35.95
C LYS A 133 29.60 -7.18 37.12
N THR A 134 28.31 -7.06 36.82
CA THR A 134 27.25 -7.16 37.82
C THR A 134 26.68 -8.57 37.79
N SER A 135 26.88 -9.33 38.88
CA SER A 135 26.30 -10.67 39.05
C SER A 135 24.94 -10.58 39.73
N ILE A 136 23.88 -11.02 39.04
CA ILE A 136 22.50 -11.01 39.53
C ILE A 136 22.33 -11.88 40.80
N PRO A 137 22.95 -13.07 40.92
CA PRO A 137 22.91 -13.91 42.11
C PRO A 137 23.34 -13.23 43.42
N ASN A 138 24.13 -12.16 43.35
CA ASN A 138 24.50 -11.37 44.52
C ASN A 138 23.32 -10.60 45.13
N TYR A 139 22.23 -10.42 44.37
CA TYR A 139 21.05 -9.66 44.79
C TYR A 139 19.81 -10.54 44.95
N ILE A 140 19.63 -11.54 44.06
CA ILE A 140 18.44 -12.39 44.02
C ILE A 140 18.84 -13.86 43.80
N ALA A 141 18.18 -14.77 44.52
CA ALA A 141 18.46 -16.21 44.48
C ALA A 141 17.93 -16.90 43.21
N ILE A 142 18.66 -16.73 42.09
CA ILE A 142 18.45 -17.36 40.79
C ILE A 142 19.78 -17.82 40.20
N ASN A 143 19.73 -18.67 39.17
CA ASN A 143 20.90 -19.13 38.40
C ASN A 143 21.13 -18.35 37.11
N HIS A 144 20.10 -17.77 36.51
CA HIS A 144 20.13 -16.95 35.30
C HIS A 144 18.80 -16.20 35.17
N ALA A 145 18.78 -15.13 34.38
CA ALA A 145 17.58 -14.34 34.09
C ALA A 145 17.41 -14.14 32.58
N SER A 146 16.18 -13.90 32.14
CA SER A 146 15.89 -13.50 30.75
C SER A 146 16.60 -12.18 30.41
N ALA A 147 17.04 -12.04 29.15
CA ALA A 147 17.58 -10.77 28.63
C ALA A 147 16.49 -9.74 28.29
N HIS A 148 15.20 -10.08 28.45
CA HIS A 148 14.05 -9.27 28.05
C HIS A 148 13.21 -8.81 29.27
N PRO A 149 13.76 -7.97 30.17
CA PRO A 149 12.96 -7.37 31.23
C PRO A 149 11.94 -6.38 30.65
N HIS A 150 10.78 -6.28 31.31
CA HIS A 150 9.78 -5.25 31.02
C HIS A 150 9.95 -4.08 32.00
N VAL A 151 10.22 -2.89 31.48
CA VAL A 151 10.42 -1.65 32.27
C VAL A 151 9.19 -0.75 32.11
N PHE A 152 8.67 -0.25 33.23
CA PHE A 152 7.52 0.64 33.31
C PHE A 152 7.95 2.11 33.35
N ASP A 153 7.02 3.03 33.10
CA ASP A 153 7.27 4.49 33.08
C ASP A 153 7.83 5.04 34.40
N ASP A 154 7.49 4.41 35.53
CA ASP A 154 8.00 4.78 36.86
C ASP A 154 9.44 4.27 37.11
N GLY A 155 10.01 3.51 36.16
CA GLY A 155 11.32 2.88 36.22
C GLY A 155 11.34 1.53 36.94
N THR A 156 10.21 1.04 37.45
CA THR A 156 10.08 -0.33 37.97
C THR A 156 10.24 -1.31 36.81
N ALA A 157 10.97 -2.41 37.01
CA ALA A 157 11.07 -3.45 36.01
C ALA A 157 10.67 -4.82 36.55
N TYR A 158 10.16 -5.68 35.68
CA TYR A 158 9.94 -7.10 35.98
C TYR A 158 10.82 -7.95 35.08
N ASN A 159 11.35 -9.04 35.63
CA ASN A 159 12.10 -10.03 34.88
C ASN A 159 11.78 -11.45 35.39
N ILE A 160 12.13 -12.45 34.60
CA ILE A 160 12.00 -13.86 34.97
C ILE A 160 13.39 -14.47 35.07
N GLY A 161 13.63 -15.19 36.16
CA GLY A 161 14.82 -16.02 36.33
C GLY A 161 14.47 -17.44 36.71
N SER A 162 15.43 -18.35 36.62
CA SER A 162 15.22 -19.74 37.06
C SER A 162 16.18 -20.13 38.17
N SER A 163 15.72 -20.97 39.09
CA SER A 163 16.50 -21.57 40.16
C SER A 163 16.58 -23.09 40.00
N PHE A 164 17.79 -23.63 40.09
CA PHE A 164 18.12 -25.07 40.03
C PHE A 164 18.69 -25.59 41.35
N HIS A 165 18.45 -24.88 42.46
CA HIS A 165 19.13 -25.15 43.71
C HIS A 165 18.50 -26.34 44.46
N HIS A 166 19.23 -27.46 44.52
CA HIS A 166 18.79 -28.73 45.14
C HIS A 166 18.22 -28.62 46.57
N LYS A 167 18.63 -27.62 47.39
CA LYS A 167 18.05 -27.37 48.74
C LYS A 167 16.95 -26.31 48.81
N LYS A 168 16.78 -25.46 47.77
CA LYS A 168 15.86 -24.31 47.78
C LYS A 168 14.71 -24.46 46.77
N GLY A 169 14.74 -25.50 45.93
CA GLY A 169 13.69 -25.87 45.00
C GLY A 169 13.98 -25.47 43.55
N PHE A 170 13.29 -26.16 42.64
CA PHE A 170 13.30 -25.96 41.20
C PHE A 170 12.10 -25.09 40.79
N TYR A 171 12.34 -23.82 40.46
CA TYR A 171 11.27 -22.86 40.17
C TYR A 171 11.70 -21.74 39.22
N TYR A 172 10.72 -21.16 38.54
CA TYR A 172 10.82 -19.84 37.90
C TYR A 172 10.51 -18.75 38.92
N ALA A 173 11.34 -17.74 38.99
CA ALA A 173 11.20 -16.59 39.87
C ALA A 173 10.68 -15.39 39.06
N ILE A 174 9.57 -14.81 39.48
CA ILE A 174 9.16 -13.49 39.02
C ILE A 174 9.87 -12.46 39.89
N ILE A 175 10.73 -11.66 39.27
CA ILE A 175 11.61 -10.71 39.93
C ILE A 175 11.06 -9.31 39.69
N LYS A 176 10.79 -8.57 40.77
CA LYS A 176 10.51 -7.14 40.73
C LYS A 176 11.79 -6.37 41.04
N ILE A 177 12.18 -5.50 40.13
CA ILE A 177 13.37 -4.65 40.20
C ILE A 177 12.91 -3.21 40.50
N PRO A 178 13.38 -2.60 41.60
CA PRO A 178 12.98 -1.23 41.96
C PRO A 178 13.55 -0.20 40.98
N PRO A 179 12.96 1.00 40.92
CA PRO A 179 13.44 2.07 40.06
C PRO A 179 14.86 2.52 40.47
N LYS A 180 15.70 2.80 39.47
CA LYS A 180 17.02 3.46 39.55
C LYS A 180 18.19 2.68 40.17
N THR A 181 17.98 1.55 40.84
CA THR A 181 19.07 0.86 41.56
C THR A 181 19.51 -0.46 40.91
N CYS A 182 19.12 -0.71 39.66
CA CYS A 182 19.32 -2.00 39.00
C CYS A 182 18.80 -3.13 39.94
N TYR A 183 19.47 -4.29 39.98
CA TYR A 183 19.07 -5.41 40.85
C TYR A 183 19.23 -5.14 42.36
N SER A 184 19.86 -4.02 42.77
CA SER A 184 19.92 -3.68 44.20
C SER A 184 18.52 -3.37 44.73
N GLY A 185 18.07 -4.15 45.72
CA GLY A 185 16.71 -4.07 46.26
C GLY A 185 15.66 -4.86 45.47
N ALA A 186 16.05 -5.64 44.45
CA ALA A 186 15.15 -6.54 43.75
C ALA A 186 14.56 -7.59 44.69
N LYS A 187 13.33 -8.04 44.38
CA LYS A 187 12.58 -9.03 45.19
C LYS A 187 11.94 -10.08 44.30
N ILE A 188 11.93 -11.33 44.78
CA ILE A 188 11.09 -12.38 44.18
C ILE A 188 9.66 -12.14 44.66
N VAL A 189 8.74 -11.86 43.75
CA VAL A 189 7.32 -11.61 44.05
C VAL A 189 6.44 -12.84 43.84
N ALA A 190 6.89 -13.81 43.06
CA ALA A 190 6.25 -15.11 42.91
C ALA A 190 7.27 -16.19 42.51
N GLN A 191 6.97 -17.44 42.89
CA GLN A 191 7.75 -18.62 42.51
C GLN A 191 6.82 -19.63 41.85
N ILE A 192 7.12 -20.02 40.62
CA ILE A 192 6.35 -20.99 39.85
C ILE A 192 7.16 -22.28 39.80
N PRO A 193 6.71 -23.40 40.39
CA PRO A 193 7.42 -24.66 40.31
C PRO A 193 7.49 -25.14 38.85
N PHE A 194 8.61 -25.76 38.47
CA PHE A 194 8.73 -26.37 37.14
C PHE A 194 7.67 -27.45 36.96
N THR A 195 7.06 -27.49 35.78
CA THR A 195 6.12 -28.55 35.45
C THR A 195 6.78 -29.94 35.43
N PHE A 196 8.02 -30.03 34.95
CA PHE A 196 8.79 -31.28 34.91
C PHE A 196 10.05 -31.12 35.77
N GLU A 197 10.10 -31.88 36.88
CA GLU A 197 11.27 -31.88 37.75
C GLU A 197 12.51 -32.36 36.97
N GLY A 198 13.60 -31.60 37.03
CA GLY A 198 14.82 -31.88 36.26
C GLY A 198 14.84 -31.38 34.81
N HIS A 199 13.71 -30.89 34.28
CA HIS A 199 13.58 -30.49 32.87
C HIS A 199 12.82 -29.15 32.67
N PRO A 200 13.38 -28.02 33.12
CA PRO A 200 12.75 -26.71 32.92
C PRO A 200 12.65 -26.34 31.43
N SER A 201 11.52 -25.76 31.02
CA SER A 201 11.37 -25.12 29.72
C SER A 201 12.32 -23.94 29.55
N TYR A 202 12.81 -23.73 28.33
CA TYR A 202 13.60 -22.56 27.94
C TYR A 202 12.72 -21.30 27.91
N ILE A 203 13.10 -20.27 28.68
CA ILE A 203 12.36 -19.01 28.80
C ILE A 203 13.24 -17.87 28.26
N HIS A 204 12.90 -17.37 27.07
CA HIS A 204 13.60 -16.26 26.42
C HIS A 204 12.99 -14.90 26.79
N SER A 205 11.67 -14.79 26.71
CA SER A 205 10.88 -13.61 27.11
C SER A 205 9.55 -14.06 27.74
N PHE A 206 8.72 -13.11 28.16
CA PHE A 206 7.41 -13.38 28.77
C PHE A 206 6.38 -12.30 28.42
N ALA A 207 5.11 -12.68 28.51
CA ALA A 207 3.97 -11.78 28.28
C ALA A 207 3.58 -11.04 29.56
N LEU A 208 3.16 -9.80 29.38
CA LEU A 208 2.80 -8.88 30.44
C LEU A 208 1.48 -8.20 30.08
N THR A 209 0.54 -8.18 31.01
CA THR A 209 -0.67 -7.35 30.97
C THR A 209 -0.52 -6.20 31.95
N LYS A 210 -1.53 -5.33 32.07
CA LYS A 210 -1.54 -4.24 33.06
C LYS A 210 -1.20 -4.68 34.49
N ASP A 211 -1.66 -5.86 34.94
CA ASP A 211 -1.42 -6.32 36.32
C ASP A 211 -1.12 -7.82 36.48
N LYS A 212 -0.91 -8.57 35.38
CA LYS A 212 -0.54 -10.00 35.39
C LYS A 212 0.64 -10.29 34.46
N ILE A 213 1.44 -11.28 34.83
CA ILE A 213 2.42 -11.93 33.96
C ILE A 213 1.85 -13.24 33.44
N VAL A 214 2.10 -13.53 32.16
CA VAL A 214 1.85 -14.85 31.56
C VAL A 214 3.20 -15.48 31.19
N LEU A 215 3.56 -16.55 31.90
CA LEU A 215 4.73 -17.37 31.59
C LEU A 215 4.30 -18.55 30.71
N ILE A 216 4.95 -18.72 29.57
CA ILE A 216 4.74 -19.87 28.67
C ILE A 216 5.87 -20.88 28.87
N GLU A 217 5.56 -22.00 29.52
CA GLU A 217 6.43 -23.17 29.57
C GLU A 217 6.34 -23.91 28.22
N SER A 218 7.25 -23.62 27.29
CA SER A 218 7.25 -24.20 25.94
C SER A 218 7.66 -25.70 25.92
N SER A 219 7.48 -26.35 24.77
CA SER A 219 7.85 -27.76 24.56
C SER A 219 9.37 -28.00 24.45
N LEU A 220 10.18 -26.93 24.37
CA LEU A 220 11.65 -27.01 24.38
C LEU A 220 12.17 -26.92 25.82
N ARG A 221 12.88 -27.96 26.28
CA ARG A 221 13.32 -28.09 27.68
C ARG A 221 14.82 -28.24 27.80
N LEU A 222 15.39 -27.74 28.88
CA LEU A 222 16.76 -27.99 29.28
C LEU A 222 16.82 -29.32 30.05
N ASP A 223 17.60 -30.28 29.56
CA ASP A 223 17.90 -31.51 30.28
C ASP A 223 19.05 -31.25 31.27
N LEU A 224 18.73 -31.19 32.58
CA LEU A 224 19.72 -30.87 33.61
C LEU A 224 20.81 -31.94 33.75
N LEU A 225 20.52 -33.21 33.43
CA LEU A 225 21.53 -34.27 33.47
C LEU A 225 22.52 -34.09 32.32
N LYS A 226 22.03 -33.89 31.10
CA LYS A 226 22.89 -33.55 29.95
C LYS A 226 23.72 -32.30 30.24
N PHE A 227 23.08 -31.26 30.76
CA PHE A 227 23.72 -29.98 31.10
C PHE A 227 24.85 -30.14 32.12
N GLN A 228 24.66 -30.98 33.15
CA GLN A 228 25.69 -31.28 34.15
C GLN A 228 26.79 -32.18 33.60
N SER A 229 26.47 -33.13 32.71
CA SER A 229 27.44 -34.05 32.12
C SER A 229 28.35 -33.42 31.06
N ARG A 230 28.08 -32.18 30.61
CA ARG A 230 28.84 -31.47 29.55
C ARG A 230 30.34 -31.40 29.81
N ILE A 231 30.74 -31.29 31.07
CA ILE A 231 32.15 -31.26 31.50
C ILE A 231 32.86 -32.57 31.10
N PHE A 232 32.16 -33.70 31.09
CA PHE A 232 32.71 -35.00 30.71
C PHE A 232 32.53 -35.34 29.24
N THR A 233 31.49 -34.79 28.59
CA THR A 233 31.13 -35.10 27.19
C THR A 233 31.71 -34.12 26.17
N ASN A 234 32.30 -33.01 26.62
CA ASN A 234 32.83 -31.94 25.77
C ASN A 234 31.77 -31.39 24.79
N SER A 235 30.52 -31.26 25.26
CA SER A 235 29.36 -30.78 24.48
C SER A 235 28.96 -29.34 24.84
N ALA A 236 28.32 -28.64 23.91
CA ALA A 236 27.90 -27.25 24.07
C ALA A 236 26.68 -27.11 25.02
N ILE A 237 26.35 -25.89 25.43
CA ILE A 237 25.12 -25.63 26.23
C ILE A 237 23.89 -25.96 25.39
N SER A 238 23.90 -25.56 24.11
CA SER A 238 22.83 -25.84 23.14
C SER A 238 22.43 -27.32 23.08
N ASP A 239 23.39 -28.23 23.20
CA ASP A 239 23.17 -29.70 23.12
C ASP A 239 22.36 -30.26 24.29
N SER A 240 22.15 -29.45 25.34
CA SER A 240 21.33 -29.83 26.50
C SER A 240 19.85 -29.48 26.31
N PHE A 241 19.47 -28.76 25.26
CA PHE A 241 18.06 -28.49 24.95
C PHE A 241 17.45 -29.64 24.16
N VAL A 242 16.27 -30.07 24.58
CA VAL A 242 15.55 -31.21 24.01
C VAL A 242 14.14 -30.76 23.64
N TRP A 243 13.82 -30.89 22.35
CA TRP A 243 12.47 -30.72 21.83
C TRP A 243 11.67 -31.99 22.08
N ASP A 244 10.48 -31.86 22.68
CA ASP A 244 9.54 -32.96 22.87
C ASP A 244 8.13 -32.55 22.43
N PRO A 245 7.68 -32.95 21.22
CA PRO A 245 6.37 -32.57 20.70
C PRO A 245 5.21 -33.24 21.45
N SER A 246 5.46 -34.24 22.30
CA SER A 246 4.42 -34.85 23.15
C SER A 246 4.10 -33.99 24.39
N VAL A 247 4.97 -33.05 24.72
CA VAL A 247 4.79 -32.15 25.86
C VAL A 247 4.04 -30.90 25.41
N LYS A 248 2.81 -30.77 25.89
CA LYS A 248 1.98 -29.58 25.64
C LYS A 248 2.51 -28.35 26.40
N PRO A 249 2.70 -27.21 25.71
CA PRO A 249 3.05 -25.95 26.36
C PRO A 249 2.02 -25.56 27.41
N ARG A 250 2.47 -24.93 28.49
CA ARG A 250 1.59 -24.46 29.58
C ARG A 250 1.69 -22.97 29.80
N PHE A 251 0.54 -22.32 29.90
CA PHE A 251 0.46 -20.90 30.23
C PHE A 251 0.17 -20.75 31.74
N ARG A 252 1.06 -20.04 32.44
CA ARG A 252 0.97 -19.76 33.87
C ARG A 252 0.72 -18.27 34.07
N VAL A 253 -0.46 -17.94 34.58
CA VAL A 253 -0.86 -16.56 34.87
C VAL A 253 -0.55 -16.23 36.33
N VAL A 254 0.14 -15.12 36.58
CA VAL A 254 0.48 -14.66 37.93
C VAL A 254 0.09 -13.21 38.11
N SER A 255 -0.63 -12.89 39.20
CA SER A 255 -0.93 -11.51 39.56
C SER A 255 0.32 -10.78 40.05
N LEU A 256 0.56 -9.58 39.52
CA LEU A 256 1.62 -8.68 39.99
C LEU A 256 1.27 -8.01 41.32
N THR A 257 -0.02 -7.94 41.66
CA THR A 257 -0.49 -7.25 42.87
C THR A 257 -0.21 -8.06 44.13
N ASP A 258 -0.51 -9.36 44.10
CA ASP A 258 -0.41 -10.24 45.28
C ASP A 258 0.47 -11.47 45.07
N GLY A 259 1.07 -11.64 43.88
CA GLY A 259 1.95 -12.75 43.56
C GLY A 259 1.24 -14.10 43.40
N LYS A 260 -0.09 -14.15 43.42
CA LYS A 260 -0.83 -15.41 43.33
C LYS A 260 -0.83 -15.95 41.90
N ILE A 261 -0.58 -17.26 41.82
CA ILE A 261 -0.71 -18.03 40.58
C ILE A 261 -2.20 -18.33 40.36
N HIS A 262 -2.69 -18.03 39.16
CA HIS A 262 -4.06 -18.32 38.77
C HIS A 262 -4.29 -19.84 38.75
N PRO A 263 -5.42 -20.36 39.28
CA PRO A 263 -5.62 -21.80 39.48
C PRO A 263 -5.95 -22.59 38.20
N ILE A 264 -6.28 -21.89 37.11
CA ILE A 264 -6.64 -22.51 35.82
C ILE A 264 -5.37 -22.87 35.06
N PHE A 265 -5.33 -24.11 34.53
CA PHE A 265 -4.24 -24.57 33.68
C PHE A 265 -4.65 -24.45 32.21
N TYR A 266 -3.84 -23.76 31.42
CA TYR A 266 -4.04 -23.69 29.97
C TYR A 266 -2.94 -24.46 29.25
N GLU A 267 -3.32 -25.27 28.28
CA GLU A 267 -2.44 -26.07 27.42
C GLU A 267 -2.76 -25.80 25.94
N ALA A 268 -1.77 -25.93 25.05
CA ALA A 268 -1.96 -25.84 23.60
C ALA A 268 -1.23 -27.01 22.91
N ASP A 269 -1.30 -27.08 21.58
CA ASP A 269 -0.40 -27.94 20.80
C ASP A 269 1.06 -27.51 20.97
N ALA A 270 2.00 -28.42 20.69
CA ALA A 270 3.43 -28.17 20.87
C ALA A 270 3.90 -26.98 20.03
N PHE A 271 4.60 -26.05 20.68
CA PHE A 271 5.25 -24.92 20.03
C PHE A 271 6.41 -24.39 20.89
N PHE A 272 7.28 -23.60 20.26
CA PHE A 272 8.35 -22.83 20.89
C PHE A 272 8.21 -21.35 20.55
N THR A 273 8.64 -20.44 21.43
CA THR A 273 8.64 -19.00 21.17
C THR A 273 9.87 -18.35 21.79
N PHE A 274 10.52 -17.46 21.03
CA PHE A 274 11.48 -16.52 21.59
C PHE A 274 10.77 -15.28 22.10
N HIS A 275 9.94 -14.63 21.28
CA HIS A 275 9.39 -13.32 21.55
C HIS A 275 7.86 -13.29 21.64
N HIS A 276 7.38 -12.56 22.65
CA HIS A 276 5.97 -12.22 22.80
C HIS A 276 5.72 -10.88 22.08
N ILE A 277 4.58 -10.77 21.39
CA ILE A 277 4.18 -9.55 20.68
C ILE A 277 3.59 -8.56 21.70
N ASN A 278 2.51 -8.96 22.37
CA ASN A 278 1.88 -8.22 23.47
C ASN A 278 0.91 -9.14 24.24
N ALA A 279 0.43 -8.68 25.39
CA ALA A 279 -0.71 -9.30 26.07
C ALA A 279 -1.59 -8.25 26.74
N TYR A 280 -2.89 -8.50 26.82
CA TYR A 280 -3.84 -7.58 27.48
C TYR A 280 -5.06 -8.31 28.02
N GLU A 281 -5.84 -7.62 28.84
CA GLU A 281 -7.08 -8.12 29.42
C GLU A 281 -8.30 -7.49 28.75
N GLU A 282 -9.26 -8.31 28.35
CA GLU A 282 -10.55 -7.89 27.79
C GLU A 282 -11.63 -8.88 28.22
N ASP A 283 -12.76 -8.40 28.73
CA ASP A 283 -13.92 -9.21 29.12
C ASP A 283 -13.60 -10.49 29.93
N ASP A 284 -12.87 -10.33 31.05
CA ASP A 284 -12.41 -11.43 31.93
C ASP A 284 -11.56 -12.51 31.21
N GLN A 285 -10.92 -12.15 30.09
CA GLN A 285 -9.99 -13.00 29.34
C GLN A 285 -8.65 -12.29 29.14
N ILE A 286 -7.56 -13.06 29.11
CA ILE A 286 -6.25 -12.56 28.71
C ILE A 286 -6.01 -12.93 27.25
N VAL A 287 -5.74 -11.94 26.41
CA VAL A 287 -5.22 -12.14 25.05
C VAL A 287 -3.70 -12.15 25.11
N VAL A 288 -3.06 -13.15 24.51
CA VAL A 288 -1.61 -13.29 24.44
C VAL A 288 -1.20 -13.56 23.00
N ASP A 289 -0.44 -12.63 22.43
CA ASP A 289 0.05 -12.70 21.05
C ASP A 289 1.56 -13.02 21.06
N VAL A 290 1.99 -14.02 20.28
CA VAL A 290 3.38 -14.52 20.27
C VAL A 290 3.90 -14.80 18.86
N ALA A 291 5.21 -14.67 18.67
CA ALA A 291 5.91 -15.23 17.52
C ALA A 291 6.29 -16.68 17.83
N ALA A 292 5.57 -17.64 17.24
CA ALA A 292 5.66 -19.05 17.62
C ALA A 292 6.13 -19.95 16.46
N TYR A 293 7.07 -20.84 16.79
CA TYR A 293 7.60 -21.90 15.95
C TYR A 293 6.90 -23.22 16.27
N ASP A 294 6.59 -24.01 15.24
CA ASP A 294 6.06 -25.37 15.42
C ASP A 294 7.09 -26.35 15.98
N GLU A 295 8.38 -26.03 15.85
CA GLU A 295 9.51 -26.89 16.24
C GLU A 295 10.56 -26.10 17.03
N GLY A 296 11.16 -26.73 18.03
CA GLY A 296 12.22 -26.15 18.87
C GLY A 296 13.63 -26.27 18.29
N GLU A 297 13.79 -26.94 17.14
CA GLU A 297 15.09 -27.15 16.48
C GLU A 297 15.76 -25.83 16.09
N ILE A 298 15.00 -24.73 15.99
CA ILE A 298 15.52 -23.38 15.75
C ILE A 298 16.65 -23.00 16.71
N VAL A 299 16.59 -23.42 17.98
CA VAL A 299 17.65 -23.11 18.96
C VAL A 299 18.97 -23.83 18.63
N THR A 300 18.89 -25.02 18.04
CA THR A 300 20.07 -25.83 17.67
C THR A 300 20.52 -25.62 16.23
N SER A 301 19.65 -25.11 15.35
CA SER A 301 19.90 -24.95 13.91
C SER A 301 20.54 -23.61 13.53
N LEU A 302 20.73 -22.70 14.48
CA LEU A 302 21.39 -21.40 14.28
C LEU A 302 22.92 -21.52 14.18
N ASP A 303 23.41 -22.48 13.37
CA ASP A 303 24.82 -22.61 13.03
C ASP A 303 25.24 -21.42 12.16
N ALA A 304 26.19 -20.61 12.64
CA ALA A 304 26.58 -19.33 12.03
C ALA A 304 27.12 -19.48 10.59
N VAL A 305 27.70 -20.64 10.26
CA VAL A 305 28.25 -20.92 8.92
C VAL A 305 27.17 -21.47 7.99
N LYS A 306 26.29 -22.34 8.52
CA LYS A 306 25.19 -22.94 7.72
C LYS A 306 23.95 -22.06 7.63
N LEU A 307 23.86 -21.02 8.43
CA LEU A 307 22.72 -20.11 8.50
C LEU A 307 22.41 -19.49 7.15
N MET A 308 23.38 -19.35 6.24
CA MET A 308 23.20 -18.84 4.88
C MET A 308 22.70 -19.90 3.87
N GLU A 309 22.74 -21.18 4.24
CA GLU A 309 22.42 -22.33 3.37
C GLU A 309 21.23 -23.18 3.88
N ALA A 310 20.76 -22.93 5.10
CA ALA A 310 19.72 -23.72 5.76
C ALA A 310 18.30 -23.42 5.22
N LYS A 311 17.36 -24.36 5.42
CA LYS A 311 15.94 -24.05 5.21
C LYS A 311 15.44 -23.15 6.34
N PRO A 312 14.70 -22.07 6.05
CA PRO A 312 14.18 -21.18 7.07
C PRO A 312 13.11 -21.90 7.91
N ILE A 313 13.30 -21.94 9.23
CA ILE A 313 12.27 -22.36 10.21
C ILE A 313 11.44 -21.12 10.53
N LYS A 314 10.14 -21.19 10.28
CA LYS A 314 9.24 -20.04 10.33
C LYS A 314 8.57 -19.91 11.69
N ALA A 315 8.62 -18.71 12.25
CA ALA A 315 7.71 -18.29 13.30
C ALA A 315 6.38 -17.79 12.70
N SER A 316 5.31 -17.88 13.46
CA SER A 316 3.98 -17.42 13.05
C SER A 316 3.39 -16.59 14.17
N ALA A 317 2.70 -15.50 13.81
CA ALA A 317 2.00 -14.66 14.78
C ALA A 317 0.73 -15.39 15.27
N ARG A 318 0.75 -15.87 16.52
CA ARG A 318 -0.36 -16.63 17.11
C ARG A 318 -0.98 -15.87 18.27
N ARG A 319 -2.31 -15.73 18.23
CA ARG A 319 -3.14 -15.19 19.30
C ARG A 319 -3.78 -16.30 20.09
N PHE A 320 -3.47 -16.36 21.38
CA PHE A 320 -4.12 -17.23 22.36
C PHE A 320 -5.04 -16.42 23.26
N VAL A 321 -6.18 -16.97 23.66
CA VAL A 321 -7.12 -16.32 24.57
C VAL A 321 -7.35 -17.21 25.79
N LEU A 322 -7.08 -16.68 26.98
CA LEU A 322 -7.09 -17.40 28.26
C LEU A 322 -8.26 -16.88 29.12
N PRO A 323 -9.38 -17.62 29.22
CA PRO A 323 -10.49 -17.25 30.09
C PRO A 323 -10.13 -17.32 31.57
N LEU A 324 -10.34 -16.24 32.33
CA LEU A 324 -10.03 -16.19 33.76
C LEU A 324 -11.14 -16.81 34.63
N LYS A 325 -12.36 -16.92 34.09
CA LYS A 325 -13.52 -17.53 34.76
C LYS A 325 -14.06 -18.67 33.90
N ILE A 326 -14.41 -19.79 34.53
CA ILE A 326 -14.96 -20.97 33.85
C ILE A 326 -16.27 -21.36 34.55
N ASP A 327 -17.37 -21.37 33.80
CA ASP A 327 -18.56 -22.14 34.19
C ASP A 327 -18.33 -23.62 33.82
N LYS A 328 -18.91 -24.57 34.58
CA LYS A 328 -18.61 -26.00 34.45
C LYS A 328 -19.07 -26.67 33.13
N ALA A 329 -19.47 -25.92 32.09
CA ALA A 329 -19.88 -26.46 30.80
C ALA A 329 -18.67 -26.95 29.98
N THR A 330 -18.52 -28.27 29.87
CA THR A 330 -17.51 -28.92 29.03
C THR A 330 -17.92 -28.87 27.54
N GLY A 331 -16.95 -28.69 26.63
CA GLY A 331 -17.15 -28.86 25.18
C GLY A 331 -17.70 -27.64 24.41
N LYS A 332 -17.78 -26.45 25.03
CA LYS A 332 -18.06 -25.18 24.34
C LYS A 332 -16.79 -24.33 24.26
N ASN A 333 -16.69 -23.50 23.21
CA ASN A 333 -15.68 -22.45 23.16
C ASN A 333 -15.98 -21.42 24.26
N LEU A 334 -14.99 -21.18 25.12
CA LEU A 334 -15.04 -20.23 26.23
C LEU A 334 -14.61 -18.82 25.80
N VAL A 335 -14.11 -18.65 24.58
CA VAL A 335 -13.76 -17.33 24.04
C VAL A 335 -15.02 -16.55 23.72
N THR A 336 -15.18 -15.37 24.34
CA THR A 336 -16.34 -14.48 24.12
C THR A 336 -16.01 -13.20 23.37
N LEU A 337 -14.73 -13.00 23.02
CA LEU A 337 -14.27 -11.81 22.31
C LEU A 337 -14.87 -11.74 20.91
N LYS A 338 -15.38 -10.57 20.54
CA LYS A 338 -15.95 -10.32 19.22
C LYS A 338 -14.85 -10.38 18.16
N ASP A 339 -15.18 -10.90 16.98
CA ASP A 339 -14.30 -10.92 15.80
C ASP A 339 -12.96 -11.67 16.03
N CYS A 340 -12.89 -12.54 17.07
CA CYS A 340 -11.75 -13.40 17.36
C CYS A 340 -12.01 -14.85 16.92
N LYS A 341 -11.02 -15.47 16.27
CA LYS A 341 -11.08 -16.85 15.77
C LYS A 341 -10.42 -17.87 16.71
N ALA A 342 -9.77 -17.42 17.78
CA ALA A 342 -9.13 -18.30 18.75
C ALA A 342 -10.20 -19.08 19.55
N THR A 343 -9.84 -20.26 20.04
CA THR A 343 -10.72 -21.08 20.87
C THR A 343 -10.06 -21.46 22.19
N ALA A 344 -10.89 -21.64 23.21
CA ALA A 344 -10.50 -22.14 24.51
C ALA A 344 -11.56 -23.14 24.97
N THR A 345 -11.20 -24.41 25.17
CA THR A 345 -12.16 -25.48 25.50
C THR A 345 -11.78 -26.17 26.80
N LEU A 346 -12.71 -26.25 27.76
CA LEU A 346 -12.54 -27.01 29.00
C LEU A 346 -12.49 -28.52 28.70
N GLN A 347 -11.40 -29.17 29.11
CA GLN A 347 -11.18 -30.60 28.93
C GLN A 347 -12.04 -31.42 29.91
N PRO A 348 -12.72 -32.50 29.46
CA PRO A 348 -13.59 -33.33 30.31
C PRO A 348 -12.89 -33.83 31.57
N TYR A 349 -13.60 -33.79 32.71
CA TYR A 349 -13.13 -34.32 34.00
C TYR A 349 -11.81 -33.69 34.52
N SER A 350 -11.44 -32.50 34.06
CA SER A 350 -10.24 -31.77 34.50
C SER A 350 -10.49 -30.25 34.60
N MET A 351 -9.63 -29.53 35.33
CA MET A 351 -9.57 -28.05 35.35
C MET A 351 -8.61 -27.50 34.28
N LYS A 352 -8.41 -28.24 33.19
CA LYS A 352 -7.51 -27.87 32.10
C LYS A 352 -8.28 -27.28 30.93
N VAL A 353 -7.82 -26.16 30.41
CA VAL A 353 -8.34 -25.52 29.20
C VAL A 353 -7.37 -25.76 28.07
N PHE A 354 -7.86 -26.27 26.95
CA PHE A 354 -7.06 -26.40 25.73
C PHE A 354 -7.30 -25.20 24.83
N LEU A 355 -6.21 -24.60 24.34
CA LEU A 355 -6.21 -23.39 23.54
C LEU A 355 -5.86 -23.72 22.09
N GLU A 356 -6.68 -23.22 21.16
CA GLU A 356 -6.34 -23.20 19.73
C GLU A 356 -6.12 -21.75 19.30
N PRO A 357 -4.96 -21.40 18.74
CA PRO A 357 -4.65 -20.03 18.42
C PRO A 357 -5.37 -19.54 17.16
N GLN A 358 -5.63 -18.23 17.10
CA GLN A 358 -5.85 -17.53 15.84
C GLN A 358 -4.50 -17.12 15.25
N TYR A 359 -4.29 -17.33 13.95
CA TYR A 359 -3.16 -16.77 13.22
C TYR A 359 -3.47 -15.32 12.82
N LEU A 360 -2.55 -14.39 13.12
CA LEU A 360 -2.72 -12.95 12.85
C LEU A 360 -2.21 -12.54 11.46
N THR A 361 -1.35 -13.34 10.86
CA THR A 361 -0.86 -13.16 9.48
C THR A 361 -0.37 -14.51 8.93
N ASP A 362 -0.39 -14.64 7.61
CA ASP A 362 0.19 -15.76 6.86
C ASP A 362 1.72 -15.66 6.72
N ASP A 363 2.29 -14.50 7.03
CA ASP A 363 3.72 -14.23 6.90
C ASP A 363 4.52 -14.78 8.07
N TRP A 364 5.79 -15.11 7.79
CA TRP A 364 6.75 -15.34 8.85
C TRP A 364 7.00 -14.02 9.58
N ILE A 365 6.90 -14.00 10.91
CA ILE A 365 7.27 -12.83 11.70
C ILE A 365 8.13 -13.21 12.91
N GLU A 366 9.16 -12.41 13.16
CA GLU A 366 9.99 -12.51 14.37
C GLU A 366 10.49 -11.11 14.77
N LEU A 367 11.10 -10.99 15.95
CA LEU A 367 11.50 -9.72 16.58
C LEU A 367 10.34 -8.71 16.58
N PRO A 368 9.15 -9.11 17.10
CA PRO A 368 7.96 -8.29 17.04
C PRO A 368 8.05 -7.08 17.96
N ARG A 369 7.46 -5.98 17.51
CA ARG A 369 7.46 -4.68 18.16
C ARG A 369 6.11 -4.01 17.98
N ILE A 370 5.64 -3.36 19.04
CA ILE A 370 4.42 -2.54 19.05
C ILE A 370 4.79 -1.09 19.38
N ASN A 371 3.83 -0.18 19.28
CA ASN A 371 3.90 1.07 20.02
C ASN A 371 3.80 0.76 21.53
N TYR A 372 4.90 0.95 22.27
CA TYR A 372 5.00 0.57 23.69
C TYR A 372 4.05 1.35 24.62
N ALA A 373 3.45 2.45 24.16
CA ALA A 373 2.34 3.10 24.89
C ALA A 373 1.15 2.13 25.12
N PHE A 374 1.05 1.08 24.30
CA PHE A 374 0.02 0.03 24.36
C PHE A 374 0.54 -1.29 24.94
N ASN A 375 1.76 -1.33 25.51
CA ASN A 375 2.26 -2.53 26.18
C ASN A 375 1.36 -2.89 27.37
N GLY A 376 0.91 -4.14 27.44
CA GLY A 376 -0.04 -4.57 28.47
C GLY A 376 -1.48 -4.14 28.23
N GLN A 377 -1.78 -3.48 27.10
CA GLN A 377 -3.07 -2.92 26.72
C GLN A 377 -3.51 -3.42 25.34
N LYS A 378 -4.80 -3.28 25.03
CA LYS A 378 -5.34 -3.61 23.70
C LYS A 378 -4.70 -2.71 22.65
N TYR A 379 -4.37 -3.30 21.51
CA TYR A 379 -3.60 -2.69 20.44
C TYR A 379 -4.06 -3.24 19.08
N ASN A 380 -3.86 -2.46 18.03
CA ASN A 380 -4.28 -2.76 16.66
C ASN A 380 -3.12 -3.07 15.72
N TYR A 381 -1.91 -2.59 16.02
CA TYR A 381 -0.76 -2.69 15.12
C TYR A 381 0.45 -3.34 15.77
N PHE A 382 1.09 -4.24 15.03
CA PHE A 382 2.46 -4.65 15.35
C PHE A 382 3.32 -4.72 14.12
N TYR A 383 4.63 -4.70 14.38
CA TYR A 383 5.68 -4.70 13.39
C TYR A 383 6.64 -5.84 13.69
N GLY A 384 7.32 -6.37 12.68
CA GLY A 384 8.36 -7.37 12.88
C GLY A 384 9.20 -7.57 11.64
N VAL A 385 10.30 -8.31 11.78
CA VAL A 385 11.05 -8.77 10.62
C VAL A 385 10.38 -10.01 10.04
N ALA A 386 10.34 -10.12 8.72
CA ALA A 386 9.63 -11.17 8.00
C ALA A 386 10.36 -11.63 6.74
N ASN A 387 9.94 -12.78 6.18
CA ASN A 387 10.23 -13.12 4.79
C ASN A 387 9.01 -12.83 3.93
N PHE A 388 9.23 -12.06 2.89
CA PHE A 388 8.18 -11.68 1.98
C PHE A 388 7.77 -12.87 1.08
N LYS A 389 6.58 -13.46 1.32
CA LYS A 389 6.08 -14.71 0.69
C LYS A 389 6.11 -14.71 -0.85
N ASP A 390 6.02 -13.52 -1.47
CA ASP A 390 5.94 -13.35 -2.92
C ASP A 390 7.26 -12.90 -3.60
N LYS A 391 8.37 -12.77 -2.86
CA LYS A 391 9.70 -12.61 -3.46
C LYS A 391 10.65 -13.67 -2.93
N VAL A 392 11.11 -14.53 -3.84
CA VAL A 392 12.15 -15.52 -3.58
C VAL A 392 13.50 -14.81 -3.61
N TRP A 393 13.78 -13.96 -2.63
CA TRP A 393 15.17 -13.67 -2.32
C TRP A 393 15.69 -14.90 -1.61
N THR A 394 16.74 -15.52 -2.15
CA THR A 394 17.23 -16.85 -1.75
C THR A 394 17.92 -16.87 -0.38
N THR A 395 17.48 -16.02 0.56
CA THR A 395 18.04 -15.87 1.90
C THR A 395 17.19 -16.61 2.94
N PRO A 396 17.82 -17.38 3.83
CA PRO A 396 17.17 -17.97 5.00
C PRO A 396 16.91 -17.00 6.16
N LEU A 397 17.42 -15.76 6.08
CA LEU A 397 17.19 -14.69 7.06
C LEU A 397 16.02 -13.78 6.66
N PRO A 398 15.32 -13.14 7.63
CA PRO A 398 14.29 -12.14 7.37
C PRO A 398 14.83 -11.02 6.48
N ASP A 399 14.12 -10.68 5.40
CA ASP A 399 14.53 -9.69 4.41
C ASP A 399 13.59 -8.47 4.30
N SER A 400 12.59 -8.41 5.19
CA SER A 400 11.57 -7.38 5.16
C SER A 400 11.17 -6.93 6.57
N ILE A 401 10.62 -5.72 6.67
CA ILE A 401 9.88 -5.23 7.84
C ILE A 401 8.40 -5.27 7.47
N THR A 402 7.60 -5.91 8.32
CA THR A 402 6.16 -6.08 8.10
C THR A 402 5.39 -5.31 9.16
N LYS A 403 4.34 -4.61 8.74
CA LYS A 403 3.28 -4.07 9.60
C LYS A 403 2.06 -4.97 9.45
N VAL A 404 1.44 -5.32 10.57
CA VAL A 404 0.17 -6.05 10.62
C VAL A 404 -0.88 -5.17 11.30
N ASP A 405 -1.95 -4.86 10.59
CA ASP A 405 -3.18 -4.26 11.10
C ASP A 405 -4.17 -5.40 11.45
N ILE A 406 -4.34 -5.60 12.75
CA ILE A 406 -5.17 -6.69 13.30
C ILE A 406 -6.66 -6.43 13.06
N GLU A 407 -7.08 -5.16 13.06
CA GLU A 407 -8.50 -4.78 12.96
C GLU A 407 -9.01 -4.95 11.52
N ASN A 408 -8.22 -4.54 10.53
CA ASN A 408 -8.59 -4.57 9.12
C ASN A 408 -8.13 -5.84 8.37
N ASP A 409 -7.40 -6.75 9.02
CA ASP A 409 -6.78 -7.93 8.39
C ASP A 409 -5.86 -7.52 7.22
N GLU A 410 -5.11 -6.43 7.42
CA GLU A 410 -4.21 -5.86 6.42
C GLU A 410 -2.75 -6.07 6.82
N VAL A 411 -1.93 -6.50 5.86
CA VAL A 411 -0.50 -6.72 6.04
C VAL A 411 0.26 -5.98 4.96
N THR A 412 1.28 -5.25 5.37
CA THR A 412 2.11 -4.44 4.48
C THR A 412 3.58 -4.61 4.79
N HIS A 413 4.43 -4.41 3.78
CA HIS A 413 5.85 -4.73 3.88
C HIS A 413 6.73 -3.61 3.34
N TRP A 414 7.89 -3.46 3.95
CA TRP A 414 9.06 -2.84 3.35
C TRP A 414 10.12 -3.92 3.09
N ALA A 415 10.72 -3.92 1.90
CA ALA A 415 11.83 -4.80 1.55
C ALA A 415 12.75 -4.11 0.52
N GLU A 416 14.03 -4.45 0.55
CA GLU A 416 15.01 -4.00 -0.45
C GLU A 416 16.00 -5.11 -0.75
N GLU A 417 16.24 -5.39 -2.04
CA GLU A 417 17.15 -6.46 -2.46
C GLU A 417 18.54 -6.31 -1.81
N GLY A 418 19.02 -7.39 -1.21
CA GLY A 418 20.31 -7.44 -0.52
C GLY A 418 20.36 -6.73 0.84
N GLN A 419 19.27 -6.13 1.32
CA GLN A 419 19.19 -5.57 2.67
C GLN A 419 18.50 -6.54 3.63
N ILE A 420 19.12 -6.76 4.78
CA ILE A 420 18.58 -7.57 5.88
C ILE A 420 18.30 -6.63 7.06
N PRO A 421 17.03 -6.39 7.43
CA PRO A 421 16.68 -5.51 8.54
C PRO A 421 16.91 -6.19 9.90
N SER A 422 17.33 -5.38 10.86
CA SER A 422 17.26 -5.73 12.29
C SER A 422 15.87 -5.42 12.87
N GLU A 423 15.63 -5.85 14.11
CA GLU A 423 14.41 -5.55 14.86
C GLU A 423 13.96 -4.08 14.72
N PRO A 424 12.74 -3.81 14.24
CA PRO A 424 12.24 -2.45 14.03
C PRO A 424 11.82 -1.79 15.34
N VAL A 425 12.35 -0.62 15.69
CA VAL A 425 11.96 0.12 16.91
C VAL A 425 10.95 1.21 16.55
N PHE A 426 9.75 1.15 17.12
CA PHE A 426 8.73 2.19 16.96
C PHE A 426 9.03 3.41 17.83
N ILE A 427 8.98 4.60 17.23
CA ILE A 427 9.10 5.89 17.92
C ILE A 427 7.86 6.73 17.61
N THR A 428 7.06 6.98 18.63
CA THR A 428 5.84 7.78 18.55
C THR A 428 6.14 9.23 18.19
N ARG A 429 5.37 9.81 17.28
CA ARG A 429 5.45 11.25 16.98
C ARG A 429 4.97 12.06 18.21
N PRO A 430 5.62 13.19 18.56
CA PRO A 430 5.10 14.09 19.58
C PRO A 430 3.68 14.57 19.23
N GLY A 431 2.72 14.33 20.13
CA GLY A 431 1.31 14.68 19.93
C GLY A 431 0.50 13.70 19.09
N ALA A 432 1.06 12.52 18.76
CA ALA A 432 0.33 11.45 18.09
C ALA A 432 -0.97 11.08 18.83
N VAL A 433 -2.04 10.89 18.05
CA VAL A 433 -3.34 10.42 18.55
C VAL A 433 -3.58 8.97 18.13
N GLU A 434 -3.18 8.61 16.90
CA GLU A 434 -3.30 7.25 16.37
C GLU A 434 -2.14 6.36 16.86
N GLU A 435 -2.41 5.06 17.00
CA GLU A 435 -1.45 4.08 17.55
C GLU A 435 -0.18 3.95 16.69
N ASP A 436 -0.30 4.07 15.37
CA ASP A 436 0.77 3.92 14.40
C ASP A 436 1.38 5.25 13.89
N ASP A 437 1.00 6.40 14.48
CA ASP A 437 1.59 7.70 14.12
C ASP A 437 2.99 7.86 14.74
N GLY A 438 3.98 7.50 13.93
CA GLY A 438 5.37 7.52 14.32
C GLY A 438 6.29 7.04 13.19
N VAL A 439 7.49 6.63 13.58
CA VAL A 439 8.46 6.03 12.66
C VAL A 439 8.99 4.70 13.20
N LEU A 440 9.36 3.81 12.29
CA LEU A 440 10.14 2.61 12.60
C LEU A 440 11.62 2.88 12.29
N LEU A 441 12.49 2.58 13.25
CA LEU A 441 13.94 2.61 13.08
C LEU A 441 14.49 1.19 13.00
N SER A 442 15.25 0.87 11.96
CA SER A 442 15.92 -0.43 11.84
C SER A 442 17.31 -0.25 11.23
N ALA A 443 18.32 -0.92 11.80
CA ALA A 443 19.63 -1.02 11.15
C ALA A 443 19.56 -2.08 10.05
N LEU A 444 20.12 -1.79 8.88
CA LEU A 444 20.21 -2.72 7.76
C LEU A 444 21.64 -3.24 7.61
N MET A 445 21.74 -4.55 7.40
CA MET A 445 22.94 -5.22 6.92
C MET A 445 22.83 -5.40 5.41
N ASP A 446 23.88 -5.05 4.68
CA ASP A 446 23.98 -5.37 3.26
C ASP A 446 24.71 -6.72 3.10
N LYS A 447 24.08 -7.67 2.41
CA LYS A 447 24.63 -9.02 2.23
C LYS A 447 25.83 -9.08 1.26
N ASP A 448 25.96 -8.09 0.39
CA ASP A 448 26.94 -8.03 -0.70
C ASP A 448 28.05 -6.99 -0.45
N VAL A 449 27.88 -6.12 0.55
CA VAL A 449 28.83 -5.03 0.87
C VAL A 449 29.30 -5.09 2.32
N GLU A 450 30.58 -5.41 2.52
CA GLU A 450 31.22 -5.33 3.83
C GLU A 450 31.38 -3.88 4.31
N ASN A 451 31.41 -3.69 5.64
CA ASN A 451 31.66 -2.40 6.31
C ASN A 451 30.66 -1.28 5.99
N ARG A 452 29.45 -1.61 5.53
CA ARG A 452 28.37 -0.65 5.35
C ARG A 452 27.32 -0.81 6.45
N VAL A 453 26.91 0.30 7.03
CA VAL A 453 25.83 0.36 8.02
C VAL A 453 24.81 1.39 7.57
N THR A 454 23.55 0.99 7.50
CA THR A 454 22.45 1.89 7.10
C THR A 454 21.41 1.94 8.22
N LEU A 455 20.93 3.13 8.56
CA LEU A 455 19.75 3.29 9.41
C LEU A 455 18.54 3.56 8.52
N LEU A 456 17.61 2.61 8.50
CA LEU A 456 16.30 2.77 7.88
C LEU A 456 15.36 3.51 8.83
N ILE A 457 14.63 4.49 8.29
CA ILE A 457 13.58 5.22 8.98
C ILE A 457 12.33 5.13 8.11
N LEU A 458 11.35 4.34 8.54
CA LEU A 458 10.07 4.19 7.85
C LEU A 458 8.99 4.99 8.56
N ASP A 459 8.06 5.54 7.79
CA ASP A 459 6.77 5.95 8.33
C ASP A 459 6.04 4.69 8.82
N ALA A 460 5.66 4.65 10.09
CA ALA A 460 5.07 3.45 10.69
C ALA A 460 3.60 3.23 10.27
N LYS A 461 2.96 4.27 9.71
CA LYS A 461 1.58 4.22 9.23
C LYS A 461 1.49 3.70 7.80
N SER A 462 2.30 4.24 6.89
CA SER A 462 2.14 4.05 5.44
C SER A 462 3.07 3.01 4.81
N SER A 463 2.53 2.05 4.06
CA SER A 463 3.35 1.16 3.21
C SER A 463 2.59 0.63 2.00
N ILE A 464 3.26 0.66 0.84
CA ILE A 464 2.65 0.28 -0.43
C ILE A 464 2.30 -1.21 -0.40
N PRO A 465 1.05 -1.61 -0.76
CA PRO A 465 0.69 -3.03 -0.83
C PRO A 465 1.65 -3.79 -1.74
N SER A 466 2.13 -4.92 -1.25
CA SER A 466 3.27 -5.61 -1.85
C SER A 466 2.99 -6.27 -3.21
N TRP A 467 1.72 -6.57 -3.48
CA TRP A 467 1.22 -7.07 -4.77
C TRP A 467 1.09 -5.97 -5.83
N LEU A 468 1.16 -4.69 -5.43
CA LEU A 468 0.98 -3.55 -6.33
C LEU A 468 2.27 -3.26 -7.09
N GLU A 469 2.42 -3.88 -8.26
CA GLU A 469 3.58 -3.74 -9.14
C GLU A 469 3.13 -3.21 -10.51
N GLY A 470 3.68 -2.09 -10.97
CA GLY A 470 3.31 -1.52 -12.27
C GLY A 470 3.57 -0.03 -12.43
N THR A 471 2.93 0.58 -13.42
CA THR A 471 3.13 1.99 -13.77
C THR A 471 1.81 2.70 -14.00
N LEU A 472 1.58 3.79 -13.27
CA LEU A 472 0.54 4.76 -13.57
C LEU A 472 1.12 5.87 -14.44
N ILE A 473 0.57 6.07 -15.64
CA ILE A 473 0.89 7.22 -16.49
C ILE A 473 -0.33 8.12 -16.56
N ARG A 474 -0.16 9.38 -16.15
CA ARG A 474 -1.19 10.43 -16.22
C ARG A 474 -0.77 11.51 -17.20
N ASN A 475 -1.75 12.17 -17.77
CA ASN A 475 -1.56 13.24 -18.74
C ASN A 475 -2.43 14.44 -18.38
N GLY A 476 -1.93 15.62 -18.69
CA GLY A 476 -2.61 16.87 -18.41
C GLY A 476 -1.89 18.08 -19.00
N PRO A 477 -2.54 19.23 -18.99
CA PRO A 477 -1.94 20.49 -19.37
C PRO A 477 -1.00 20.94 -18.25
N GLY A 478 0.25 21.28 -18.59
CA GLY A 478 1.22 21.74 -17.60
C GLY A 478 2.06 22.95 -17.99
N ILE A 479 1.97 23.39 -19.25
CA ILE A 479 2.66 24.61 -19.70
C ILE A 479 1.62 25.58 -20.24
N PHE A 480 1.26 26.55 -19.40
CA PHE A 480 0.23 27.55 -19.70
C PHE A 480 0.77 28.87 -20.26
N LYS A 481 2.08 29.12 -20.16
CA LYS A 481 2.72 30.37 -20.58
C LYS A 481 3.90 30.10 -21.49
N ILE A 482 3.98 30.82 -22.61
CA ILE A 482 5.06 30.73 -23.60
C ILE A 482 5.52 32.14 -23.93
N GLY A 483 6.73 32.50 -23.51
CA GLY A 483 7.20 33.89 -23.58
C GLY A 483 6.29 34.79 -22.74
N ASN A 484 5.69 35.79 -23.37
CA ASN A 484 4.75 36.72 -22.74
C ASN A 484 3.27 36.36 -22.98
N GLU A 485 3.00 35.31 -23.75
CA GLU A 485 1.64 34.88 -24.08
C GLU A 485 1.19 33.76 -23.13
N THR A 486 -0.09 33.76 -22.75
CA THR A 486 -0.70 32.78 -21.83
C THR A 486 -1.92 32.18 -22.51
N TYR A 487 -2.13 30.89 -22.29
CA TYR A 487 -3.32 30.18 -22.76
C TYR A 487 -4.56 30.56 -21.94
N ASN A 488 -5.73 30.63 -22.59
CA ASN A 488 -6.97 31.11 -21.99
C ASN A 488 -7.84 30.00 -21.37
N HIS A 489 -7.73 28.76 -21.87
CA HIS A 489 -8.58 27.63 -21.46
C HIS A 489 -7.74 26.51 -20.83
N VAL A 490 -8.31 25.76 -19.86
CA VAL A 490 -7.57 24.64 -19.22
C VAL A 490 -7.12 23.58 -20.24
N PHE A 491 -7.92 23.34 -21.28
CA PHE A 491 -7.58 22.39 -22.35
C PHE A 491 -6.50 22.87 -23.33
N ASP A 492 -6.00 24.10 -23.21
CA ASP A 492 -5.02 24.65 -24.15
C ASP A 492 -3.57 24.42 -23.71
N GLY A 493 -3.32 24.29 -22.40
CA GLY A 493 -1.96 24.13 -21.88
C GLY A 493 -1.24 22.94 -22.51
N LEU A 494 0.05 23.09 -22.83
CA LEU A 494 0.79 22.00 -23.48
C LEU A 494 0.95 20.82 -22.52
N SER A 495 0.84 19.61 -23.08
CA SER A 495 0.88 18.34 -22.34
C SER A 495 2.17 18.14 -21.56
N ILE A 496 2.01 17.81 -20.27
CA ILE A 496 3.02 17.17 -19.44
C ILE A 496 2.52 15.77 -19.07
N LEU A 497 3.36 14.78 -19.34
CA LEU A 497 3.17 13.39 -18.96
C LEU A 497 3.79 13.17 -17.59
N HIS A 498 3.09 12.44 -16.73
CA HIS A 498 3.53 12.08 -15.39
C HIS A 498 3.54 10.56 -15.27
N ARG A 499 4.61 10.00 -14.73
CA ARG A 499 4.78 8.56 -14.54
C ARG A 499 5.09 8.29 -13.08
N TYR A 500 4.29 7.41 -12.49
CA TYR A 500 4.51 6.82 -11.18
C TYR A 500 4.74 5.33 -11.37
N HIS A 501 5.95 4.86 -11.09
CA HIS A 501 6.28 3.45 -11.21
C HIS A 501 6.48 2.85 -9.84
N ILE A 502 5.65 1.87 -9.52
CA ILE A 502 5.69 1.13 -8.28
C ILE A 502 6.38 -0.19 -8.56
N SER A 503 7.48 -0.42 -7.84
CA SER A 503 8.08 -1.74 -7.76
C SER A 503 8.78 -1.97 -6.43
N ASN A 504 8.67 -3.18 -5.91
CA ASN A 504 9.31 -3.57 -4.65
C ASN A 504 8.92 -2.70 -3.46
N GLY A 505 7.63 -2.36 -3.32
CA GLY A 505 7.14 -1.50 -2.25
C GLY A 505 7.67 -0.06 -2.32
N LYS A 506 8.36 0.31 -3.40
CA LYS A 506 8.88 1.66 -3.67
C LYS A 506 8.13 2.26 -4.84
N ALA A 507 7.93 3.56 -4.82
CA ALA A 507 7.44 4.30 -5.98
C ALA A 507 8.50 5.28 -6.47
N THR A 508 8.63 5.40 -7.79
CA THR A 508 9.48 6.38 -8.47
C THR A 508 8.61 7.29 -9.32
N TYR A 509 9.04 8.54 -9.46
CA TYR A 509 8.32 9.53 -10.24
C TYR A 509 9.22 10.12 -11.33
N ASN A 510 8.66 10.31 -12.51
CA ASN A 510 9.26 11.13 -13.55
C ASN A 510 8.19 11.83 -14.38
N SER A 511 8.50 13.02 -14.89
CA SER A 511 7.60 13.78 -15.76
C SER A 511 8.31 14.28 -17.00
N ARG A 512 7.57 14.44 -18.10
CA ARG A 512 8.12 14.96 -19.36
C ARG A 512 7.07 15.69 -20.18
N ALA A 513 7.43 16.87 -20.70
CA ALA A 513 6.59 17.53 -21.69
C ALA A 513 6.50 16.69 -22.97
N LEU A 514 5.28 16.58 -23.53
CA LEU A 514 5.06 15.94 -24.83
C LEU A 514 5.68 16.82 -25.92
N LYS A 515 6.66 16.28 -26.66
CA LYS A 515 7.26 16.96 -27.82
C LYS A 515 6.35 16.83 -29.03
N SER A 516 5.19 17.47 -28.93
CA SER A 516 4.22 17.63 -30.02
C SER A 516 4.69 18.69 -31.02
N TYR A 517 4.11 18.71 -32.22
CA TYR A 517 4.32 19.79 -33.18
C TYR A 517 3.96 21.15 -32.57
N ALA A 518 2.83 21.24 -31.84
CA ALA A 518 2.44 22.45 -31.11
C ALA A 518 3.52 22.89 -30.12
N TYR A 519 4.03 21.96 -29.31
CA TYR A 519 5.11 22.24 -28.36
C TYR A 519 6.37 22.75 -29.06
N GLU A 520 6.87 22.03 -30.07
CA GLU A 520 8.12 22.37 -30.73
C GLU A 520 8.05 23.72 -31.44
N LYS A 521 6.93 23.99 -32.12
CA LYS A 521 6.69 25.27 -32.81
C LYS A 521 6.60 26.44 -31.84
N ASN A 522 5.81 26.30 -30.78
CA ASN A 522 5.62 27.39 -29.82
C ASN A 522 6.90 27.67 -29.03
N MET A 523 7.65 26.63 -28.64
CA MET A 523 8.93 26.79 -27.93
C MET A 523 10.00 27.42 -28.82
N ALA A 524 10.09 27.03 -30.09
CA ALA A 524 11.03 27.63 -31.05
C ALA A 524 10.69 29.11 -31.33
N ALA A 525 9.41 29.45 -31.43
CA ALA A 525 8.94 30.82 -31.66
C ALA A 525 8.92 31.69 -30.39
N LYS A 526 9.05 31.09 -29.20
CA LYS A 526 8.91 31.74 -27.88
C LYS A 526 7.57 32.49 -27.72
N ARG A 527 6.52 32.01 -28.39
CA ARG A 527 5.15 32.53 -28.36
C ARG A 527 4.17 31.50 -28.94
N ILE A 528 2.87 31.71 -28.79
CA ILE A 528 1.82 30.79 -29.24
C ILE A 528 1.58 31.01 -30.75
N ILE A 529 2.06 30.08 -31.57
CA ILE A 529 1.91 30.11 -33.04
C ILE A 529 1.08 28.95 -33.60
N VAL A 530 0.67 28.02 -32.74
CA VAL A 530 -0.30 26.95 -33.04
C VAL A 530 -1.55 27.20 -32.20
N SER A 531 -2.71 27.33 -32.85
CA SER A 531 -3.99 27.53 -32.17
C SER A 531 -4.41 26.25 -31.43
N GLU A 532 -4.97 26.43 -30.24
CA GLU A 532 -5.54 25.37 -29.40
C GLU A 532 -7.07 25.53 -29.32
N PHE A 533 -7.72 24.86 -28.36
CA PHE A 533 -9.18 24.81 -28.25
C PHE A 533 -9.81 26.20 -28.00
N GLY A 534 -9.29 26.95 -27.03
CA GLY A 534 -9.78 28.27 -26.61
C GLY A 534 -8.83 29.43 -26.92
N THR A 535 -7.66 29.17 -27.50
CA THR A 535 -6.64 30.20 -27.77
C THR A 535 -6.21 30.18 -29.23
N VAL A 536 -6.45 31.28 -29.95
CA VAL A 536 -6.03 31.45 -31.34
C VAL A 536 -4.61 32.01 -31.40
N ALA A 537 -3.74 31.38 -32.19
CA ALA A 537 -2.40 31.87 -32.44
C ALA A 537 -2.38 33.24 -33.13
N PHE A 538 -1.48 34.13 -32.71
CA PHE A 538 -1.35 35.45 -33.32
C PHE A 538 -0.74 35.33 -34.73
N ILE A 539 -1.43 35.83 -35.74
CA ILE A 539 -0.99 35.74 -37.14
C ILE A 539 0.13 36.76 -37.40
N ASP A 540 1.23 36.30 -38.01
CA ASP A 540 2.32 37.17 -38.47
C ASP A 540 1.80 38.16 -39.53
N PRO A 541 1.78 39.49 -39.25
CA PRO A 541 1.23 40.50 -40.15
C PRO A 541 2.02 40.64 -41.46
N CYS A 542 3.25 40.11 -41.54
CA CYS A 542 4.12 40.20 -42.70
C CYS A 542 3.86 39.13 -43.77
N LYS A 543 2.96 38.16 -43.53
CA LYS A 543 2.61 37.12 -44.53
C LYS A 543 1.50 37.58 -45.48
N SER A 544 1.72 37.43 -46.79
CA SER A 544 0.75 37.80 -47.84
C SER A 544 -0.50 36.89 -47.81
N ILE A 545 -1.64 37.37 -48.34
CA ILE A 545 -2.89 36.57 -48.43
C ILE A 545 -2.66 35.22 -49.13
N PHE A 546 -1.76 35.16 -50.12
CA PHE A 546 -1.42 33.94 -50.85
C PHE A 546 -0.52 32.99 -50.04
N GLN A 547 0.41 33.52 -49.23
CA GLN A 547 1.20 32.73 -48.27
C GLN A 547 0.36 32.21 -47.08
N ARG A 548 -0.76 32.88 -46.77
CA ARG A 548 -1.76 32.40 -45.78
C ARG A 548 -2.53 31.18 -46.28
N PHE A 549 -2.64 30.99 -47.60
CA PHE A 549 -3.25 29.80 -48.23
C PHE A 549 -2.29 28.61 -48.37
N GLN A 550 -0.97 28.83 -48.29
CA GLN A 550 0.06 27.82 -48.52
C GLN A 550 0.51 27.07 -47.25
N LEU A 551 -0.27 27.15 -46.17
CA LEU A 551 -0.07 26.34 -44.97
C LEU A 551 -0.71 24.97 -45.21
N ASP A 552 0.09 23.90 -45.17
CA ASP A 552 -0.36 22.51 -45.22
C ASP A 552 -1.62 22.34 -44.34
N PHE A 553 -2.75 21.95 -44.94
CA PHE A 553 -3.97 21.61 -44.20
C PHE A 553 -3.72 20.46 -43.19
N GLU A 554 -2.70 19.63 -43.40
CA GLU A 554 -2.21 18.63 -42.45
C GLU A 554 -1.45 19.23 -41.23
N ALA A 555 -0.95 20.46 -41.34
CA ALA A 555 -0.20 21.18 -40.31
C ALA A 555 -1.06 22.12 -39.43
N LEU A 556 -2.35 22.27 -39.75
CA LEU A 556 -3.25 23.26 -39.14
C LEU A 556 -4.02 22.77 -37.90
N VAL A 557 -3.98 21.48 -37.57
CA VAL A 557 -4.69 20.92 -36.39
C VAL A 557 -3.67 20.54 -35.31
N THR A 558 -3.89 21.02 -34.09
CA THR A 558 -3.05 20.76 -32.92
C THR A 558 -2.91 19.25 -32.66
N ASP A 559 -1.69 18.84 -32.31
CA ASP A 559 -1.35 17.51 -31.81
C ASP A 559 -0.93 17.55 -30.33
N ASN A 560 -1.36 18.60 -29.61
CA ASN A 560 -1.24 18.72 -28.16
C ASN A 560 -2.12 17.67 -27.47
N GLY A 561 -1.65 16.43 -27.43
CA GLY A 561 -2.32 15.32 -26.76
C GLY A 561 -2.24 15.45 -25.25
N ASN A 562 -2.97 16.38 -24.64
CA ASN A 562 -2.95 16.71 -23.21
C ASN A 562 -4.13 16.12 -22.41
N VAL A 563 -5.01 15.35 -23.05
CA VAL A 563 -6.25 14.84 -22.41
C VAL A 563 -6.00 13.47 -21.79
N ASN A 564 -5.61 12.48 -22.59
CA ASN A 564 -5.52 11.09 -22.15
C ASN A 564 -4.28 10.38 -22.69
N VAL A 565 -3.96 9.23 -22.09
CA VAL A 565 -3.03 8.23 -22.62
C VAL A 565 -3.72 6.89 -22.72
N ALA A 566 -3.55 6.19 -23.85
CA ALA A 566 -4.15 4.87 -24.03
C ALA A 566 -3.23 3.92 -24.79
N HIS A 567 -3.26 2.66 -24.37
CA HIS A 567 -2.64 1.56 -25.09
C HIS A 567 -3.41 1.21 -26.36
N TYR A 568 -2.71 1.23 -27.48
CA TYR A 568 -3.14 0.64 -28.73
C TYR A 568 -2.19 -0.51 -28.98
N GLY A 569 -2.57 -1.72 -28.56
CA GLY A 569 -1.63 -2.85 -28.53
C GLY A 569 -0.47 -2.61 -27.57
N ASP A 570 0.75 -2.88 -28.03
CA ASP A 570 2.02 -2.65 -27.34
C ASP A 570 2.52 -1.19 -27.38
N GLN A 571 1.76 -0.28 -28.01
CA GLN A 571 2.14 1.13 -28.16
C GLN A 571 1.26 2.04 -27.31
N LEU A 572 1.87 2.95 -26.59
CA LEU A 572 1.18 3.97 -25.80
C LEU A 572 1.06 5.27 -26.58
N TYR A 573 -0.14 5.85 -26.61
CA TYR A 573 -0.42 7.10 -27.31
C TYR A 573 -0.98 8.16 -26.36
N ALA A 574 -0.44 9.37 -26.44
CA ALA A 574 -1.04 10.59 -25.88
C ALA A 574 -2.03 11.20 -26.88
N MET A 575 -3.20 11.62 -26.39
CA MET A 575 -4.35 11.95 -27.21
C MET A 575 -5.05 13.23 -26.72
N THR A 576 -5.68 13.91 -27.67
CA THR A 576 -6.67 14.97 -27.49
C THR A 576 -7.81 14.71 -28.48
N GLU A 577 -8.77 15.60 -28.60
CA GLU A 577 -9.97 15.41 -29.43
C GLU A 577 -9.80 15.87 -30.88
N THR A 578 -8.61 15.67 -31.45
CA THR A 578 -8.29 16.03 -32.84
C THR A 578 -8.13 14.80 -33.72
N ASN A 579 -7.56 14.98 -34.91
CA ASN A 579 -7.25 13.90 -35.85
C ASN A 579 -5.83 13.35 -35.70
N ALA A 580 -5.07 13.79 -34.69
CA ALA A 580 -3.68 13.44 -34.51
C ALA A 580 -3.39 12.95 -33.09
N ILE A 581 -2.65 11.84 -32.99
CA ILE A 581 -2.19 11.28 -31.71
C ILE A 581 -0.67 11.10 -31.72
N ARG A 582 -0.04 11.10 -30.54
CA ARG A 582 1.41 11.04 -30.39
C ARG A 582 1.83 9.78 -29.65
N ARG A 583 2.70 8.97 -30.25
CA ARG A 583 3.28 7.80 -29.58
C ARG A 583 4.28 8.25 -28.52
N ILE A 584 4.25 7.60 -27.36
CA ILE A 584 5.16 7.86 -26.25
C ILE A 584 5.80 6.55 -25.76
N ASP A 585 7.02 6.67 -25.27
CA ASP A 585 7.71 5.60 -24.55
C ASP A 585 7.14 5.53 -23.12
N PRO A 586 6.60 4.39 -22.66
CA PRO A 586 5.98 4.26 -21.33
C PRO A 586 6.97 4.29 -20.17
N THR A 587 8.26 4.07 -20.43
CA THR A 587 9.32 4.03 -19.43
C THR A 587 9.98 5.40 -19.32
N THR A 588 10.36 5.99 -20.45
CA THR A 588 11.12 7.27 -20.50
C THR A 588 10.25 8.50 -20.73
N LEU A 589 8.95 8.31 -21.01
CA LEU A 589 8.00 9.34 -21.46
C LEU A 589 8.43 10.10 -22.72
N LYS A 590 9.44 9.60 -23.44
CA LYS A 590 9.94 10.24 -24.66
C LYS A 590 8.89 10.14 -25.76
N THR A 591 8.61 11.24 -26.44
CA THR A 591 7.77 11.22 -27.64
C THR A 591 8.50 10.50 -28.78
N ILE A 592 7.85 9.51 -29.40
CA ILE A 592 8.43 8.64 -30.42
C ILE A 592 7.87 9.02 -31.80
N GLY A 593 8.78 9.26 -32.76
CA GLY A 593 8.42 9.44 -34.17
C GLY A 593 7.52 10.65 -34.45
N GLY A 594 6.87 10.63 -35.63
CA GLY A 594 5.90 11.64 -36.07
C GLY A 594 4.48 11.41 -35.53
N LYS A 595 3.57 12.38 -35.72
CA LYS A 595 2.16 12.25 -35.32
C LYS A 595 1.46 11.19 -36.16
N THR A 596 0.62 10.36 -35.53
CA THR A 596 -0.25 9.43 -36.25
C THR A 596 -1.52 10.18 -36.66
N ILE A 597 -1.77 10.26 -37.96
CA ILE A 597 -2.92 10.98 -38.54
C ILE A 597 -4.06 9.99 -38.77
N ILE A 598 -5.10 10.07 -37.95
CA ILE A 598 -6.28 9.20 -37.99
C ILE A 598 -6.96 9.16 -39.38
N PRO A 599 -7.15 10.30 -40.09
CA PRO A 599 -7.71 10.33 -41.44
C PRO A 599 -7.02 9.45 -42.48
N LYS A 600 -5.77 9.04 -42.25
CA LYS A 600 -5.06 8.11 -43.16
C LYS A 600 -5.59 6.68 -43.08
N TYR A 601 -6.39 6.35 -42.06
CA TYR A 601 -6.92 5.01 -41.81
C TYR A 601 -8.45 4.96 -41.88
N VAL A 602 -9.13 5.98 -41.35
CA VAL A 602 -10.60 6.07 -41.34
C VAL A 602 -11.05 7.49 -41.64
N ALA A 603 -12.15 7.64 -42.38
CA ALA A 603 -12.65 8.92 -42.88
C ALA A 603 -13.35 9.76 -41.78
N VAL A 604 -12.55 10.32 -40.87
CA VAL A 604 -13.02 11.19 -39.78
C VAL A 604 -12.15 12.44 -39.66
N ASN A 605 -12.76 13.55 -39.26
CA ASN A 605 -12.11 14.84 -39.02
C ASN A 605 -11.54 15.00 -37.61
N HIS A 606 -12.11 14.32 -36.62
CA HIS A 606 -11.62 14.24 -35.25
C HIS A 606 -12.20 13.01 -34.56
N ALA A 607 -11.60 12.58 -33.44
CA ALA A 607 -12.05 11.44 -32.64
C ALA A 607 -11.97 11.76 -31.14
N SER A 608 -12.73 11.03 -30.33
CA SER A 608 -12.71 11.17 -28.87
C SER A 608 -11.36 10.69 -28.28
N ALA A 609 -10.97 11.30 -27.15
CA ALA A 609 -9.83 10.86 -26.33
C ALA A 609 -10.18 9.70 -25.36
N HIS A 610 -11.40 9.15 -25.44
CA HIS A 610 -11.93 8.10 -24.57
C HIS A 610 -12.26 6.82 -25.35
N PRO A 611 -11.26 6.14 -25.92
CA PRO A 611 -11.48 4.85 -26.57
C PRO A 611 -11.84 3.78 -25.53
N HIS A 612 -12.76 2.87 -25.90
CA HIS A 612 -13.03 1.66 -25.14
C HIS A 612 -12.14 0.51 -25.62
N ILE A 613 -11.33 -0.05 -24.71
CA ILE A 613 -10.42 -1.17 -24.99
C ILE A 613 -11.02 -2.45 -24.41
N ARG A 614 -11.21 -3.48 -25.24
CA ARG A 614 -11.71 -4.80 -24.83
C ARG A 614 -10.59 -5.68 -24.27
N GLU A 615 -10.96 -6.74 -23.55
CA GLU A 615 -10.02 -7.72 -22.99
C GLU A 615 -9.12 -8.39 -24.07
N ASP A 616 -9.61 -8.52 -25.30
CA ASP A 616 -8.85 -9.05 -26.43
C ASP A 616 -7.92 -8.02 -27.11
N GLY A 617 -7.91 -6.78 -26.63
CA GLY A 617 -7.19 -5.65 -27.22
C GLY A 617 -7.90 -4.95 -28.36
N THR A 618 -9.14 -5.33 -28.71
CA THR A 618 -9.95 -4.61 -29.71
C THR A 618 -10.33 -3.24 -29.16
N ILE A 619 -10.18 -2.20 -29.96
CA ILE A 619 -10.49 -0.83 -29.56
C ILE A 619 -11.70 -0.32 -30.34
N TYR A 620 -12.63 0.28 -29.62
CA TYR A 620 -13.72 1.06 -30.19
C TYR A 620 -13.51 2.53 -29.86
N ASN A 621 -13.75 3.41 -30.81
CA ASN A 621 -13.78 4.86 -30.61
C ASN A 621 -14.89 5.48 -31.48
N VAL A 622 -15.18 6.75 -31.24
CA VAL A 622 -16.12 7.53 -32.04
C VAL A 622 -15.39 8.72 -32.66
N GLY A 623 -15.70 9.01 -33.92
CA GLY A 623 -15.20 10.17 -34.63
C GLY A 623 -16.30 10.89 -35.41
N THR A 624 -16.00 12.08 -35.91
CA THR A 624 -16.96 12.91 -36.67
C THR A 624 -16.47 13.08 -38.10
N SER A 625 -17.36 13.03 -39.09
CA SER A 625 -17.05 13.31 -40.50
C SER A 625 -17.96 14.42 -41.05
N TYR A 626 -17.38 15.41 -41.72
CA TYR A 626 -18.10 16.55 -42.32
C TYR A 626 -17.51 17.04 -43.67
N VAL A 627 -16.79 16.21 -44.43
CA VAL A 627 -16.17 16.59 -45.73
C VAL A 627 -16.93 16.00 -46.93
N SER A 628 -16.95 16.73 -48.05
CA SER A 628 -17.80 16.52 -49.24
C SER A 628 -17.73 15.14 -49.92
N ASN A 629 -16.67 14.35 -49.68
CA ASN A 629 -16.54 12.98 -50.23
C ASN A 629 -16.84 11.88 -49.19
N GLY A 630 -17.02 12.23 -47.91
CA GLY A 630 -17.22 11.31 -46.80
C GLY A 630 -18.62 11.33 -46.20
N GLY A 631 -19.36 12.44 -46.30
CA GLY A 631 -20.71 12.57 -45.70
C GLY A 631 -20.71 13.21 -44.31
N PHE A 632 -21.92 13.44 -43.76
CA PHE A 632 -22.14 14.10 -42.46
C PHE A 632 -22.63 13.06 -41.44
N TYR A 633 -21.73 12.50 -40.64
CA TYR A 633 -22.05 11.46 -39.65
C TYR A 633 -21.07 11.39 -38.49
N TYR A 634 -21.48 10.73 -37.42
CA TYR A 634 -20.61 10.22 -36.37
C TYR A 634 -20.22 8.78 -36.73
N ALA A 635 -18.92 8.51 -36.83
CA ALA A 635 -18.36 7.22 -37.20
C ALA A 635 -18.05 6.39 -35.95
N VAL A 636 -18.56 5.16 -35.94
CA VAL A 636 -18.15 4.14 -34.98
C VAL A 636 -16.90 3.45 -35.53
N ILE A 637 -15.75 3.75 -34.92
CA ILE A 637 -14.44 3.25 -35.34
C ILE A 637 -14.14 1.96 -34.57
N LYS A 638 -13.75 0.90 -35.29
CA LYS A 638 -13.19 -0.32 -34.71
C LYS A 638 -11.74 -0.49 -35.16
N ILE A 639 -10.85 -0.73 -34.20
CA ILE A 639 -9.43 -0.96 -34.44
C ILE A 639 -9.10 -2.37 -33.90
N PRO A 640 -8.54 -3.26 -34.74
CA PRO A 640 -8.20 -4.61 -34.30
C PRO A 640 -7.02 -4.61 -33.32
N PRO A 641 -6.86 -5.66 -32.51
CA PRO A 641 -5.67 -5.84 -31.68
C PRO A 641 -4.43 -5.98 -32.58
N ALA A 642 -3.33 -5.32 -32.21
CA ALA A 642 -2.06 -5.40 -32.91
C ALA A 642 -0.90 -5.49 -31.91
N PHE A 643 -0.07 -6.54 -32.03
CA PHE A 643 1.11 -6.77 -31.18
C PHE A 643 2.32 -7.11 -32.06
N GLY A 644 3.51 -6.57 -31.76
CA GLY A 644 4.78 -7.04 -32.34
C GLY A 644 5.04 -6.66 -33.81
N ARG A 645 4.53 -5.51 -34.29
CA ARG A 645 4.87 -4.98 -35.62
C ARG A 645 5.47 -3.57 -35.52
N ASN A 646 6.53 -3.29 -36.27
CA ASN A 646 7.17 -1.96 -36.43
C ASN A 646 6.28 -0.91 -37.16
N GLU A 647 4.97 -1.13 -37.28
CA GLU A 647 4.00 -0.22 -37.92
C GLU A 647 3.07 0.43 -36.88
N THR A 648 2.26 1.40 -37.29
CA THR A 648 1.25 2.05 -36.44
C THR A 648 0.12 1.08 -36.09
N ASN A 649 -0.28 0.98 -34.81
CA ASN A 649 -1.35 0.09 -34.35
C ASN A 649 -2.78 0.53 -34.79
N TYR A 650 -2.89 1.59 -35.59
CA TYR A 650 -4.11 2.00 -36.30
C TYR A 650 -4.35 1.24 -37.62
N LYS A 651 -3.41 0.43 -38.10
CA LYS A 651 -3.56 -0.32 -39.35
C LYS A 651 -4.70 -1.33 -39.24
N GLY A 652 -5.64 -1.29 -40.18
CA GLY A 652 -6.85 -2.12 -40.16
C GLY A 652 -8.02 -1.49 -39.40
N ALA A 653 -7.89 -0.26 -38.91
CA ALA A 653 -9.03 0.51 -38.42
C ALA A 653 -10.11 0.64 -39.51
N LYS A 654 -11.37 0.52 -39.11
CA LYS A 654 -12.52 0.65 -40.02
C LYS A 654 -13.71 1.31 -39.35
N ILE A 655 -14.54 1.96 -40.15
CA ILE A 655 -15.86 2.42 -39.71
C ILE A 655 -16.81 1.21 -39.75
N VAL A 656 -17.42 0.88 -38.61
CA VAL A 656 -18.36 -0.25 -38.48
C VAL A 656 -19.83 0.19 -38.41
N ALA A 657 -20.08 1.47 -38.19
CA ALA A 657 -21.39 2.10 -38.29
C ALA A 657 -21.27 3.62 -38.49
N GLU A 658 -22.28 4.21 -39.10
CA GLU A 658 -22.39 5.66 -39.33
C GLU A 658 -23.71 6.15 -38.73
N ILE A 659 -23.63 7.08 -37.78
CA ILE A 659 -24.79 7.70 -37.14
C ILE A 659 -25.04 9.05 -37.83
N PRO A 660 -26.17 9.26 -38.51
CA PRO A 660 -26.41 10.50 -39.24
C PRO A 660 -26.60 11.68 -38.28
N PHE A 661 -26.13 12.86 -38.67
CA PHE A 661 -26.37 14.08 -37.89
C PHE A 661 -27.85 14.43 -37.84
N THR A 662 -28.34 14.82 -36.66
CA THR A 662 -29.66 15.47 -36.57
C THR A 662 -29.68 16.84 -37.23
N SER A 663 -28.53 17.52 -37.26
CA SER A 663 -28.34 18.79 -37.96
C SER A 663 -27.02 18.80 -38.73
N LYS A 664 -27.08 18.91 -40.05
CA LYS A 664 -25.89 18.94 -40.92
C LYS A 664 -24.99 20.15 -40.67
N ARG A 665 -25.54 21.28 -40.22
CA ARG A 665 -24.77 22.49 -39.91
C ARG A 665 -24.27 22.52 -38.46
N TYR A 666 -25.00 21.86 -37.57
CA TYR A 666 -24.82 21.95 -36.13
C TYR A 666 -24.70 20.55 -35.50
N PRO A 667 -23.67 19.74 -35.83
CA PRO A 667 -23.43 18.49 -35.12
C PRO A 667 -23.19 18.73 -33.62
N SER A 668 -23.46 17.72 -32.81
CA SER A 668 -23.20 17.73 -31.37
C SER A 668 -21.70 17.63 -31.10
N TYR A 669 -21.24 18.39 -30.11
CA TYR A 669 -20.04 18.07 -29.36
C TYR A 669 -20.30 16.85 -28.47
N TYR A 670 -19.33 15.95 -28.39
CA TYR A 670 -19.35 14.78 -27.52
C TYR A 670 -17.92 14.52 -27.06
N HIS A 671 -17.77 13.93 -25.88
CA HIS A 671 -16.46 13.67 -25.28
C HIS A 671 -16.19 12.17 -25.10
N SER A 672 -17.21 11.39 -24.72
CA SER A 672 -17.15 9.94 -24.55
C SER A 672 -18.44 9.27 -25.03
N PHE A 673 -18.49 7.93 -24.97
CA PHE A 673 -19.65 7.12 -25.34
C PHE A 673 -19.76 5.90 -24.43
N GLY A 674 -20.91 5.23 -24.40
CA GLY A 674 -21.12 3.99 -23.65
C GLY A 674 -20.97 2.75 -24.52
N ILE A 675 -20.50 1.64 -23.95
CA ILE A 675 -20.40 0.36 -24.64
C ILE A 675 -20.92 -0.77 -23.76
N THR A 676 -21.69 -1.69 -24.32
CA THR A 676 -22.17 -2.92 -23.64
C THR A 676 -21.37 -4.13 -24.13
N LYS A 677 -21.87 -5.36 -23.95
CA LYS A 677 -21.27 -6.55 -24.58
C LYS A 677 -21.22 -6.45 -26.11
N ASP A 678 -22.30 -6.00 -26.74
CA ASP A 678 -22.42 -6.01 -28.21
C ASP A 678 -23.08 -4.75 -28.81
N LYS A 679 -23.36 -3.72 -28.01
CA LYS A 679 -23.91 -2.45 -28.45
C LYS A 679 -23.03 -1.27 -28.02
N MET A 680 -23.16 -0.18 -28.75
CA MET A 680 -22.65 1.14 -28.39
C MET A 680 -23.83 2.07 -28.17
N VAL A 681 -23.74 2.93 -27.15
CA VAL A 681 -24.67 4.03 -26.91
C VAL A 681 -23.92 5.34 -27.16
N PHE A 682 -24.34 6.04 -28.20
CA PHE A 682 -23.84 7.37 -28.54
C PHE A 682 -24.89 8.42 -28.17
N ILE A 683 -24.50 9.46 -27.45
CA ILE A 683 -25.42 10.51 -26.98
C ILE A 683 -25.14 11.79 -27.77
N GLU A 684 -26.18 12.29 -28.43
CA GLU A 684 -26.15 13.56 -29.15
C GLU A 684 -26.76 14.64 -28.25
N PHE A 685 -25.90 15.51 -27.73
CA PHE A 685 -26.23 16.56 -26.78
C PHE A 685 -26.68 17.85 -27.49
N PRO A 686 -27.42 18.74 -26.78
CA PRO A 686 -27.74 20.09 -27.25
C PRO A 686 -26.55 21.06 -27.31
N MET A 687 -25.33 20.60 -27.02
CA MET A 687 -24.10 21.36 -27.21
C MET A 687 -23.65 21.18 -28.66
N ARG A 688 -23.88 22.19 -29.49
CA ARG A 688 -23.69 22.12 -30.94
C ARG A 688 -22.42 22.84 -31.40
N MET A 689 -21.81 22.36 -32.48
CA MET A 689 -20.69 22.98 -33.18
C MET A 689 -21.16 23.66 -34.47
N ASP A 690 -20.96 24.96 -34.64
CA ASP A 690 -21.27 25.67 -35.89
C ASP A 690 -20.18 25.45 -36.95
N LEU A 691 -20.42 24.50 -37.86
CA LEU A 691 -19.44 24.16 -38.90
C LEU A 691 -19.13 25.33 -39.84
N LEU A 692 -20.05 26.29 -40.02
CA LEU A 692 -19.79 27.46 -40.86
C LEU A 692 -18.83 28.44 -40.18
N LYS A 693 -18.99 28.65 -38.86
CA LYS A 693 -18.02 29.42 -38.07
C LYS A 693 -16.64 28.77 -38.10
N LEU A 694 -16.58 27.45 -37.91
CA LEU A 694 -15.32 26.72 -37.96
C LEU A 694 -14.64 26.82 -39.33
N ALA A 695 -15.40 26.66 -40.42
CA ALA A 695 -14.87 26.78 -41.79
C ALA A 695 -14.38 28.20 -42.15
N THR A 696 -14.92 29.23 -41.49
CA THR A 696 -14.52 30.64 -41.69
C THR A 696 -13.50 31.13 -40.65
N SER A 697 -13.05 30.26 -39.73
CA SER A 697 -12.06 30.58 -38.69
C SER A 697 -10.77 31.23 -39.22
N PRO A 698 -10.17 30.77 -40.35
CA PRO A 698 -8.96 31.40 -40.90
C PRO A 698 -9.11 32.89 -41.28
N PHE A 699 -10.33 33.37 -41.51
CA PHE A 699 -10.63 34.76 -41.86
C PHE A 699 -11.16 35.58 -40.68
N THR A 700 -11.79 34.91 -39.73
CA THR A 700 -12.51 35.55 -38.60
C THR A 700 -11.72 35.51 -37.30
N HIS A 701 -10.61 34.78 -37.24
CA HIS A 701 -9.81 34.56 -36.03
C HIS A 701 -10.62 33.94 -34.88
N THR A 702 -11.52 33.02 -35.21
CA THR A 702 -12.43 32.34 -34.27
C THR A 702 -11.82 31.05 -33.73
N ALA A 703 -11.81 30.80 -32.41
CA ALA A 703 -11.35 29.54 -31.82
C ALA A 703 -12.39 28.41 -32.01
N ILE A 704 -12.01 27.15 -31.76
CA ILE A 704 -12.96 26.02 -31.76
C ILE A 704 -14.03 26.24 -30.68
N PHE A 705 -13.60 26.71 -29.51
CA PHE A 705 -14.45 27.12 -28.40
C PHE A 705 -15.58 28.07 -28.81
N ASP A 706 -15.29 29.10 -29.63
CA ASP A 706 -16.26 30.12 -30.06
C ASP A 706 -17.30 29.60 -31.08
N ALA A 707 -17.04 28.42 -31.67
CA ALA A 707 -17.96 27.73 -32.56
C ALA A 707 -18.94 26.82 -31.80
N LEU A 708 -18.72 26.57 -30.51
CA LEU A 708 -19.64 25.82 -29.66
C LEU A 708 -20.80 26.69 -29.19
N ARG A 709 -22.00 26.09 -29.09
CA ARG A 709 -23.19 26.75 -28.56
C ARG A 709 -24.13 25.76 -27.89
N TRP A 710 -24.66 26.15 -26.73
CA TRP A 710 -25.71 25.41 -26.06
C TRP A 710 -27.10 25.81 -26.59
N ASN A 711 -27.94 24.84 -26.96
CA ASN A 711 -29.34 25.08 -27.26
C ASN A 711 -30.26 24.49 -26.16
N SER A 712 -30.71 25.33 -25.24
CA SER A 712 -31.55 24.92 -24.10
C SER A 712 -32.92 24.38 -24.47
N THR A 713 -33.39 24.58 -25.70
CA THR A 713 -34.70 24.11 -26.18
C THR A 713 -34.64 22.74 -26.85
N GLU A 714 -33.43 22.27 -27.20
CA GLU A 714 -33.24 20.96 -27.84
C GLU A 714 -33.20 19.83 -26.79
N LYS A 715 -33.68 18.66 -27.22
CA LYS A 715 -33.62 17.43 -26.43
C LYS A 715 -32.28 16.72 -26.65
N THR A 716 -31.81 16.00 -25.62
CA THR A 716 -30.70 15.05 -25.78
C THR A 716 -31.23 13.77 -26.43
N ARG A 717 -30.52 13.23 -27.43
CA ARG A 717 -30.91 11.99 -28.13
C ARG A 717 -29.90 10.88 -27.89
N PHE A 718 -30.38 9.68 -27.62
CA PHE A 718 -29.53 8.49 -27.47
C PHE A 718 -29.66 7.61 -28.72
N HIS A 719 -28.53 7.23 -29.29
CA HIS A 719 -28.41 6.35 -30.44
C HIS A 719 -27.80 5.04 -29.98
N VAL A 720 -28.51 3.93 -30.19
CA VAL A 720 -28.02 2.58 -29.88
C VAL A 720 -27.57 1.92 -31.18
N VAL A 721 -26.33 1.45 -31.23
CA VAL A 721 -25.73 0.83 -32.43
C VAL A 721 -25.28 -0.59 -32.10
N SER A 722 -25.68 -1.57 -32.91
CA SER A 722 -25.14 -2.93 -32.79
C SER A 722 -23.70 -2.98 -33.30
N LEU A 723 -22.78 -3.43 -32.47
CA LEU A 723 -21.37 -3.63 -32.83
C LEU A 723 -21.13 -4.90 -33.65
N ILE A 724 -22.15 -5.77 -33.77
CA ILE A 724 -22.09 -7.02 -34.54
C ILE A 724 -22.33 -6.72 -36.03
N ASN A 725 -23.39 -5.97 -36.34
CA ASN A 725 -23.85 -5.76 -37.72
C ASN A 725 -23.88 -4.29 -38.15
N GLY A 726 -23.49 -3.35 -37.28
CA GLY A 726 -23.42 -1.92 -37.57
C GLY A 726 -24.76 -1.20 -37.66
N LYS A 727 -25.88 -1.88 -37.38
CA LYS A 727 -27.22 -1.28 -37.51
C LYS A 727 -27.55 -0.41 -36.30
N ILE A 728 -28.11 0.76 -36.57
CA ILE A 728 -28.73 1.63 -35.57
C ILE A 728 -30.06 1.00 -35.15
N HIS A 729 -30.33 1.00 -33.85
CA HIS A 729 -31.58 0.52 -33.28
C HIS A 729 -32.75 1.40 -33.75
N PRO A 730 -33.89 0.83 -34.16
CA PRO A 730 -34.99 1.60 -34.77
C PRO A 730 -35.76 2.50 -33.79
N ILE A 731 -35.58 2.29 -32.48
CA ILE A 731 -36.20 3.10 -31.44
C ILE A 731 -35.42 4.40 -31.26
N THR A 732 -36.11 5.53 -31.26
CA THR A 732 -35.52 6.82 -30.90
C THR A 732 -35.73 7.07 -29.40
N TYR A 733 -34.65 7.33 -28.67
CA TYR A 733 -34.73 7.72 -27.26
C TYR A 733 -34.35 9.19 -27.11
N GLU A 734 -35.17 9.95 -26.40
CA GLU A 734 -34.94 11.37 -26.14
C GLU A 734 -35.09 11.66 -24.64
N SER A 735 -34.46 12.72 -24.16
CA SER A 735 -34.67 13.24 -22.79
C SER A 735 -34.65 14.77 -22.79
N LYS A 736 -34.87 15.38 -21.63
CA LYS A 736 -34.59 16.81 -21.43
C LYS A 736 -33.13 17.11 -21.81
N GLY A 737 -32.85 18.29 -22.36
CA GLY A 737 -31.48 18.70 -22.66
C GLY A 737 -30.58 18.66 -21.43
N PHE A 738 -29.44 17.98 -21.55
CA PHE A 738 -28.36 17.91 -20.55
C PHE A 738 -27.02 17.72 -21.29
N PHE A 739 -25.90 17.84 -20.58
CA PHE A 739 -24.55 17.61 -21.12
C PHE A 739 -23.76 16.63 -20.25
N SER A 740 -22.81 15.91 -20.83
CA SER A 740 -21.88 15.07 -20.08
C SER A 740 -20.55 14.97 -20.82
N PHE A 741 -19.45 15.10 -20.07
CA PHE A 741 -18.14 14.70 -20.57
C PHE A 741 -17.97 13.18 -20.49
N HIS A 742 -18.24 12.59 -19.32
CA HIS A 742 -17.85 11.22 -19.02
C HIS A 742 -19.04 10.28 -18.80
N HIS A 743 -19.06 9.19 -19.58
CA HIS A 743 -19.82 8.01 -19.24
C HIS A 743 -19.13 7.29 -18.07
N ILE A 744 -19.92 6.78 -17.12
CA ILE A 744 -19.43 5.95 -16.02
C ILE A 744 -19.36 4.49 -16.48
N ASN A 745 -20.49 3.94 -16.94
CA ASN A 745 -20.59 2.61 -17.54
C ASN A 745 -21.89 2.50 -18.35
N ALA A 746 -21.97 1.50 -19.22
CA ALA A 746 -23.23 1.09 -19.84
C ALA A 746 -23.31 -0.44 -19.85
N TYR A 747 -24.50 -1.03 -19.63
CA TYR A 747 -24.66 -2.48 -19.64
C TYR A 747 -26.08 -2.90 -20.01
N GLU A 748 -26.25 -4.19 -20.30
CA GLU A 748 -27.56 -4.77 -20.64
C GLU A 748 -28.12 -5.59 -19.48
N GLU A 749 -29.40 -5.38 -19.16
CA GLU A 749 -30.16 -6.13 -18.16
C GLU A 749 -31.63 -6.20 -18.59
N ASP A 750 -32.22 -7.40 -18.61
CA ASP A 750 -33.64 -7.62 -18.93
C ASP A 750 -34.14 -6.89 -20.19
N ASP A 751 -33.45 -7.08 -21.33
CA ASP A 751 -33.74 -6.41 -22.61
C ASP A 751 -33.74 -4.87 -22.56
N GLN A 752 -33.05 -4.28 -21.58
CA GLN A 752 -32.85 -2.84 -21.42
C GLN A 752 -31.35 -2.53 -21.36
N ILE A 753 -30.97 -1.36 -21.87
CA ILE A 753 -29.62 -0.83 -21.66
C ILE A 753 -29.66 0.18 -20.52
N VAL A 754 -28.83 -0.04 -19.51
CA VAL A 754 -28.54 0.91 -18.44
C VAL A 754 -27.36 1.77 -18.85
N VAL A 755 -27.46 3.09 -18.70
CA VAL A 755 -26.42 4.07 -19.07
C VAL A 755 -26.22 5.03 -17.91
N ASP A 756 -25.03 5.01 -17.33
CA ASP A 756 -24.65 5.85 -16.20
C ASP A 756 -23.65 6.92 -16.64
N LEU A 757 -23.86 8.17 -16.25
CA LEU A 757 -23.13 9.35 -16.74
C LEU A 757 -22.80 10.32 -15.59
N ALA A 758 -21.67 11.01 -15.65
CA ALA A 758 -21.47 12.26 -14.92
C ALA A 758 -22.11 13.40 -15.73
N ALA A 759 -23.28 13.86 -15.30
CA ALA A 759 -24.16 14.70 -16.13
C ALA A 759 -24.43 16.08 -15.51
N TYR A 760 -24.36 17.09 -16.36
CA TYR A 760 -24.67 18.50 -16.09
C TYR A 760 -26.01 18.86 -16.69
N ASP A 761 -26.79 19.72 -16.03
CA ASP A 761 -28.06 20.21 -16.58
C ASP A 761 -27.90 21.12 -17.81
N ARG A 762 -26.67 21.62 -18.05
CA ARG A 762 -26.30 22.54 -19.13
C ARG A 762 -24.81 22.44 -19.44
N ALA A 763 -24.42 22.83 -20.65
CA ALA A 763 -23.02 22.77 -21.11
C ALA A 763 -22.17 23.99 -20.71
N ASP A 764 -22.69 24.88 -19.85
CA ASP A 764 -22.01 26.10 -19.39
C ASP A 764 -20.69 25.79 -18.66
N ILE A 765 -20.53 24.56 -18.15
CA ILE A 765 -19.25 24.06 -17.61
C ILE A 765 -18.10 24.19 -18.61
N VAL A 766 -18.33 23.94 -19.91
CA VAL A 766 -17.30 24.09 -20.95
C VAL A 766 -16.83 25.54 -21.02
N MET A 767 -17.73 26.51 -20.82
CA MET A 767 -17.38 27.93 -20.84
C MET A 767 -16.67 28.37 -19.56
N SER A 768 -16.98 27.71 -18.45
CA SER A 768 -16.49 28.02 -17.10
C SER A 768 -15.04 27.57 -16.87
N LEU A 769 -14.53 26.67 -17.70
CA LEU A 769 -13.15 26.17 -17.66
C LEU A 769 -12.11 27.11 -18.32
N THR A 770 -12.42 28.40 -18.39
CA THR A 770 -11.45 29.44 -18.75
C THR A 770 -10.72 29.93 -17.49
N ALA A 771 -9.47 30.37 -17.63
CA ALA A 771 -8.67 30.80 -16.48
C ALA A 771 -9.33 31.91 -15.64
N LEU A 772 -10.06 32.84 -16.30
CA LEU A 772 -10.79 33.91 -15.63
C LEU A 772 -11.99 33.39 -14.81
N ARG A 773 -12.83 32.53 -15.39
CA ARG A 773 -14.03 32.02 -14.72
C ARG A 773 -13.73 31.02 -13.61
N LEU A 774 -12.66 30.24 -13.77
CA LEU A 774 -12.14 29.40 -12.69
C LEU A 774 -11.74 30.23 -11.46
N LEU A 775 -11.25 31.45 -11.63
CA LEU A 775 -10.95 32.34 -10.50
C LEU A 775 -12.21 32.97 -9.88
N GLU A 776 -13.30 33.09 -10.65
CA GLU A 776 -14.56 33.69 -10.22
C GLU A 776 -15.50 32.71 -9.49
N GLY A 777 -15.22 31.40 -9.52
CA GLY A 777 -15.98 30.39 -8.77
C GLY A 777 -17.30 29.93 -9.42
N ASP A 778 -17.55 30.30 -10.69
CA ASP A 778 -18.79 29.99 -11.42
C ASP A 778 -18.73 28.59 -12.06
N LEU A 779 -18.89 27.52 -11.29
CA LEU A 779 -18.88 26.14 -11.82
C LEU A 779 -20.19 25.41 -11.55
N HIS A 780 -20.71 24.77 -12.59
CA HIS A 780 -21.90 23.94 -12.52
C HIS A 780 -21.58 22.51 -12.07
N GLU A 781 -22.44 21.96 -11.23
CA GLU A 781 -22.24 20.63 -10.66
C GLU A 781 -22.68 19.51 -11.62
N ALA A 782 -21.83 18.48 -11.76
CA ALA A 782 -22.18 17.21 -12.38
C ALA A 782 -22.74 16.23 -11.33
N ASN A 783 -23.84 15.56 -11.66
CA ASN A 783 -24.40 14.49 -10.84
C ASN A 783 -24.31 13.16 -11.60
N ALA A 784 -24.06 12.05 -10.89
CA ALA A 784 -24.14 10.74 -11.52
C ALA A 784 -25.60 10.39 -11.82
N ARG A 785 -25.94 10.19 -13.09
CA ARG A 785 -27.30 9.94 -13.58
C ARG A 785 -27.38 8.63 -14.34
N ARG A 786 -28.40 7.84 -14.02
CA ARG A 786 -28.74 6.58 -14.70
C ARG A 786 -29.96 6.75 -15.60
N PHE A 787 -29.77 6.49 -16.88
CA PHE A 787 -30.82 6.33 -17.88
C PHE A 787 -31.04 4.85 -18.20
N VAL A 788 -32.26 4.48 -18.55
CA VAL A 788 -32.60 3.11 -18.96
C VAL A 788 -33.32 3.13 -20.30
N LEU A 789 -32.81 2.36 -21.26
CA LEU A 789 -33.25 2.33 -22.66
C LEU A 789 -33.84 0.94 -22.99
N PRO A 790 -35.18 0.78 -22.98
CA PRO A 790 -35.84 -0.46 -23.37
C PRO A 790 -35.67 -0.80 -24.85
N LEU A 791 -35.16 -2.00 -25.15
CA LEU A 791 -34.88 -2.45 -26.52
C LEU A 791 -36.12 -3.01 -27.24
N LYS A 792 -37.14 -3.40 -26.49
CA LYS A 792 -38.40 -3.94 -27.02
C LYS A 792 -39.55 -3.00 -26.67
N ILE A 793 -40.48 -2.83 -27.61
CA ILE A 793 -41.68 -2.01 -27.41
C ILE A 793 -42.91 -2.84 -27.76
N ASP A 794 -43.87 -2.82 -26.85
CA ASP A 794 -45.26 -3.19 -27.11
C ASP A 794 -46.09 -1.91 -27.28
N ARG A 795 -46.68 -1.68 -28.46
CA ARG A 795 -47.49 -0.48 -28.72
C ARG A 795 -48.74 -0.38 -27.82
N ALA A 796 -49.20 -1.47 -27.21
CA ALA A 796 -50.27 -1.43 -26.21
C ALA A 796 -49.88 -0.70 -24.91
N THR A 797 -48.59 -0.40 -24.73
CA THR A 797 -48.03 0.24 -23.51
C THR A 797 -47.82 1.75 -23.65
N THR A 798 -48.33 2.39 -24.71
CA THR A 798 -48.22 3.85 -24.90
C THR A 798 -48.62 4.64 -23.65
N GLY A 799 -47.78 5.58 -23.24
CA GLY A 799 -47.97 6.41 -22.05
C GLY A 799 -47.61 5.74 -20.71
N LYS A 800 -47.19 4.46 -20.71
CA LYS A 800 -46.67 3.79 -19.50
C LYS A 800 -45.15 3.87 -19.44
N ASN A 801 -44.61 3.76 -18.22
CA ASN A 801 -43.18 3.55 -18.01
C ASN A 801 -42.80 2.13 -18.44
N LEU A 802 -41.80 2.02 -19.32
CA LEU A 802 -41.30 0.74 -19.84
C LEU A 802 -40.06 0.23 -19.08
N VAL A 803 -39.57 0.97 -18.09
CA VAL A 803 -38.48 0.50 -17.23
C VAL A 803 -39.01 -0.55 -16.27
N THR A 804 -38.45 -1.76 -16.35
CA THR A 804 -38.87 -2.91 -15.50
C THR A 804 -37.81 -3.32 -14.48
N LEU A 805 -36.65 -2.65 -14.47
CA LEU A 805 -35.56 -2.95 -13.55
C LEU A 805 -35.98 -2.72 -12.10
N LYS A 806 -35.70 -3.70 -11.25
CA LYS A 806 -36.01 -3.63 -9.82
C LYS A 806 -35.18 -2.52 -9.16
N ASP A 807 -35.79 -1.80 -8.22
CA ASP A 807 -35.14 -0.74 -7.43
C ASP A 807 -34.58 0.42 -8.29
N CYS A 808 -35.08 0.59 -9.51
CA CYS A 808 -34.73 1.67 -10.42
C CYS A 808 -35.91 2.66 -10.56
N LYS A 809 -35.63 3.95 -10.37
CA LYS A 809 -36.57 5.08 -10.50
C LYS A 809 -36.49 5.77 -11.86
N ALA A 810 -35.55 5.39 -12.73
CA ALA A 810 -35.51 5.92 -14.09
C ALA A 810 -36.79 5.55 -14.85
N THR A 811 -37.21 6.38 -15.78
CA THR A 811 -38.42 6.14 -16.58
C THR A 811 -38.12 6.21 -18.07
N ALA A 812 -38.89 5.45 -18.84
CA ALA A 812 -38.87 5.45 -20.30
C ALA A 812 -40.31 5.37 -20.81
N ILE A 813 -40.89 6.49 -21.22
CA ILE A 813 -42.32 6.61 -21.56
C ILE A 813 -42.50 6.69 -23.07
N LEU A 814 -43.25 5.73 -23.63
CA LEU A 814 -43.58 5.70 -25.05
C LEU A 814 -44.52 6.86 -25.41
N GLN A 815 -44.08 7.72 -26.32
CA GLN A 815 -44.82 8.92 -26.73
C GLN A 815 -46.07 8.56 -27.57
N LYS A 816 -47.11 9.39 -27.52
CA LYS A 816 -48.39 9.14 -28.22
C LYS A 816 -48.33 9.36 -29.73
N ASP A 817 -47.46 10.24 -30.21
CA ASP A 817 -47.35 10.64 -31.62
C ASP A 817 -45.94 10.39 -32.16
N THR A 818 -45.63 9.13 -32.48
CA THR A 818 -44.27 8.71 -32.85
C THR A 818 -44.03 8.67 -34.36
N GLY A 819 -45.07 8.80 -35.20
CA GLY A 819 -44.95 8.51 -36.62
C GLY A 819 -44.57 7.05 -36.88
N SER A 820 -43.76 6.78 -37.92
CA SER A 820 -43.35 5.42 -38.30
C SER A 820 -42.33 4.76 -37.37
N THR A 821 -41.55 5.53 -36.61
CA THR A 821 -40.52 5.04 -35.68
C THR A 821 -40.91 5.30 -34.22
N PRO A 822 -40.90 4.28 -33.32
CA PRO A 822 -41.23 4.50 -31.91
C PRO A 822 -40.27 5.49 -31.24
N LYS A 823 -40.83 6.40 -30.43
CA LYS A 823 -40.06 7.39 -29.66
C LYS A 823 -40.34 7.25 -28.16
N LEU A 824 -39.28 7.09 -27.37
CA LEU A 824 -39.33 7.04 -25.91
C LEU A 824 -38.76 8.33 -25.33
N PHE A 825 -39.44 8.89 -24.32
CA PHE A 825 -38.90 9.96 -23.51
C PHE A 825 -38.35 9.38 -22.21
N LEU A 826 -37.09 9.66 -21.92
CA LEU A 826 -36.35 9.14 -20.78
C LEU A 826 -36.25 10.20 -19.68
N GLU A 827 -36.43 9.76 -18.44
CA GLU A 827 -36.05 10.50 -17.24
C GLU A 827 -35.03 9.69 -16.46
N ALA A 828 -33.93 10.32 -16.09
CA ALA A 828 -32.89 9.68 -15.31
C ALA A 828 -33.26 9.58 -13.83
N GLN A 829 -32.65 8.61 -13.14
CA GLN A 829 -32.48 8.68 -11.70
C GLN A 829 -31.08 9.19 -11.35
N ASP A 830 -30.95 10.01 -10.31
CA ASP A 830 -29.64 10.34 -9.75
C ASP A 830 -29.13 9.15 -8.89
N LEU A 831 -27.86 8.80 -9.02
CA LEU A 831 -27.17 7.75 -8.24
C LEU A 831 -26.49 8.32 -6.99
N THR A 832 -26.21 9.62 -6.98
CA THR A 832 -25.70 10.37 -5.82
C THR A 832 -26.19 11.81 -5.91
N LYS A 833 -26.27 12.48 -4.76
CA LYS A 833 -26.53 13.91 -4.66
C LYS A 833 -25.25 14.76 -4.67
N LYS A 834 -24.09 14.10 -4.54
CA LYS A 834 -22.79 14.78 -4.53
C LYS A 834 -22.32 15.06 -5.94
N TYR A 835 -21.61 16.18 -6.10
CA TYR A 835 -20.81 16.43 -7.29
C TYR A 835 -19.90 15.24 -7.58
N VAL A 836 -19.87 14.80 -8.84
CA VAL A 836 -18.93 13.77 -9.28
C VAL A 836 -18.48 13.93 -10.73
N GLU A 837 -17.17 13.84 -10.93
CA GLU A 837 -16.52 13.82 -12.24
C GLU A 837 -15.33 12.87 -12.27
N LEU A 838 -14.69 12.77 -13.44
CA LEU A 838 -13.61 11.84 -13.78
C LEU A 838 -13.90 10.43 -13.26
N PRO A 839 -15.09 9.87 -13.60
CA PRO A 839 -15.53 8.61 -13.02
C PRO A 839 -14.68 7.44 -13.50
N ARG A 840 -14.42 6.51 -12.58
CA ARG A 840 -13.69 5.27 -12.83
C ARG A 840 -14.42 4.11 -12.19
N ILE A 841 -14.26 2.93 -12.79
CA ILE A 841 -14.81 1.66 -12.30
C ILE A 841 -13.71 0.60 -12.32
N ASN A 842 -13.98 -0.55 -11.71
CA ASN A 842 -13.28 -1.77 -12.08
C ASN A 842 -13.63 -2.12 -13.53
N TYR A 843 -12.71 -1.82 -14.46
CA TYR A 843 -13.01 -1.90 -15.89
C TYR A 843 -13.25 -3.33 -16.41
N LYS A 844 -12.96 -4.38 -15.62
CA LYS A 844 -13.44 -5.75 -15.89
C LYS A 844 -14.98 -5.84 -15.97
N TYR A 845 -15.67 -4.90 -15.34
CA TYR A 845 -17.11 -4.74 -15.34
C TYR A 845 -17.62 -3.72 -16.37
N ASN A 846 -16.74 -3.11 -17.18
CA ASN A 846 -17.17 -2.24 -18.28
C ASN A 846 -18.02 -3.05 -19.28
N GLY A 847 -19.19 -2.54 -19.64
CA GLY A 847 -20.13 -3.27 -20.49
C GLY A 847 -20.98 -4.32 -19.78
N ARG A 848 -20.83 -4.47 -18.45
CA ARG A 848 -21.50 -5.46 -17.60
C ARG A 848 -22.13 -4.77 -16.38
N LYS A 849 -23.11 -5.43 -15.74
CA LYS A 849 -23.70 -4.94 -14.49
C LYS A 849 -22.61 -4.83 -13.42
N TYR A 850 -22.64 -3.73 -12.68
CA TYR A 850 -21.61 -3.32 -11.72
C TYR A 850 -22.28 -2.62 -10.53
N ASN A 851 -21.55 -2.48 -9.42
CA ASN A 851 -22.06 -1.94 -8.16
C ASN A 851 -21.28 -0.71 -7.68
N TYR A 852 -20.05 -0.50 -8.15
CA TYR A 852 -19.17 0.55 -7.62
C TYR A 852 -18.57 1.43 -8.71
N PHE A 853 -18.55 2.74 -8.45
CA PHE A 853 -17.68 3.67 -9.17
C PHE A 853 -17.00 4.64 -8.22
N TYR A 854 -15.94 5.26 -8.71
CA TYR A 854 -15.09 6.21 -8.01
C TYR A 854 -15.02 7.49 -8.83
N GLY A 855 -14.88 8.65 -8.20
CA GLY A 855 -14.72 9.92 -8.91
C GLY A 855 -14.18 11.03 -8.02
N ILE A 856 -13.78 12.14 -8.63
CA ILE A 856 -13.49 13.38 -7.90
C ILE A 856 -14.81 14.02 -7.45
N ALA A 857 -14.80 14.66 -6.29
CA ALA A 857 -15.96 15.28 -5.65
C ALA A 857 -15.58 16.58 -4.92
N ASN A 858 -16.58 17.27 -4.38
CA ASN A 858 -16.39 18.44 -3.49
C ASN A 858 -16.75 18.08 -2.04
N GLN A 859 -16.18 18.82 -1.08
CA GLN A 859 -16.57 18.73 0.34
C GLN A 859 -18.07 18.98 0.56
N GLU A 860 -18.67 18.26 1.52
CA GLU A 860 -20.02 18.56 2.01
C GLU A 860 -19.94 19.62 3.12
N ASP A 861 -20.93 20.52 3.12
CA ASP A 861 -21.44 21.27 4.28
C ASP A 861 -20.84 22.63 4.68
N GLU A 862 -19.86 23.21 3.99
CA GLU A 862 -19.49 24.63 4.20
C GLU A 862 -19.36 25.40 2.89
N VAL A 863 -19.66 26.71 2.96
CA VAL A 863 -19.62 27.70 1.89
C VAL A 863 -18.54 27.35 0.87
N TRP A 864 -18.96 27.14 -0.37
CA TRP A 864 -18.12 26.94 -1.55
C TRP A 864 -16.90 27.89 -1.51
N THR A 865 -15.74 27.40 -1.04
CA THR A 865 -14.51 28.20 -0.90
C THR A 865 -13.51 27.93 -2.01
N SER A 866 -13.71 26.88 -2.81
CA SER A 866 -12.85 26.56 -3.95
C SER A 866 -13.63 26.03 -5.17
N PRO A 867 -13.33 26.55 -6.37
CA PRO A 867 -13.82 26.00 -7.63
C PRO A 867 -13.24 24.66 -8.05
N ILE A 868 -12.23 24.15 -7.36
CA ILE A 868 -11.55 22.94 -7.80
C ILE A 868 -12.01 21.78 -6.92
N PRO A 869 -12.44 20.65 -7.51
CA PRO A 869 -12.77 19.45 -6.74
C PRO A 869 -11.59 19.01 -5.87
N ASP A 870 -11.86 18.84 -4.57
CA ASP A 870 -10.86 18.67 -3.53
C ASP A 870 -11.04 17.39 -2.71
N SER A 871 -11.94 16.50 -3.14
CA SER A 871 -12.18 15.21 -2.50
C SER A 871 -12.35 14.09 -3.52
N LEU A 872 -12.37 12.86 -3.02
CA LEU A 872 -12.72 11.66 -3.77
C LEU A 872 -13.96 11.03 -3.17
N ILE A 873 -14.74 10.34 -4.00
CA ILE A 873 -15.84 9.50 -3.51
C ILE A 873 -15.77 8.12 -4.15
N LYS A 874 -16.21 7.12 -3.37
CA LYS A 874 -16.75 5.86 -3.87
C LYS A 874 -18.26 5.91 -3.75
N VAL A 875 -18.96 5.45 -4.78
CA VAL A 875 -20.41 5.27 -4.77
C VAL A 875 -20.72 3.78 -4.86
N ASP A 876 -21.36 3.26 -3.82
CA ASP A 876 -21.96 1.93 -3.75
C ASP A 876 -23.43 2.02 -4.19
N ILE A 877 -23.67 1.65 -5.43
CA ILE A 877 -24.99 1.69 -6.08
C ILE A 877 -25.94 0.70 -5.42
N LYS A 878 -25.43 -0.48 -5.02
CA LYS A 878 -26.24 -1.57 -4.49
C LYS A 878 -26.85 -1.21 -3.14
N ASN A 879 -26.06 -0.59 -2.26
CA ASN A 879 -26.48 -0.23 -0.91
C ASN A 879 -26.82 1.26 -0.77
N ASN A 880 -26.79 2.03 -1.86
CA ASN A 880 -27.03 3.47 -1.90
C ASN A 880 -26.16 4.23 -0.87
N LYS A 881 -24.86 3.91 -0.84
CA LYS A 881 -23.89 4.49 0.09
C LYS A 881 -22.83 5.27 -0.67
N VAL A 882 -22.45 6.44 -0.16
CA VAL A 882 -21.32 7.23 -0.66
C VAL A 882 -20.25 7.27 0.42
N ILE A 883 -19.02 6.93 0.05
CA ILE A 883 -17.87 6.89 0.97
C ILE A 883 -16.87 7.94 0.49
N PRO A 884 -16.71 9.08 1.19
CA PRO A 884 -15.78 10.12 0.80
C PRO A 884 -14.36 9.82 1.30
N TRP A 885 -13.37 10.39 0.60
CA TRP A 885 -12.03 10.63 1.11
C TRP A 885 -11.68 12.11 0.89
N LEU A 886 -11.10 12.74 1.90
CA LEU A 886 -10.79 14.18 1.90
C LEU A 886 -9.54 14.45 2.73
N GLU A 887 -8.72 15.39 2.25
CA GLU A 887 -7.65 16.02 3.02
C GLU A 887 -7.62 17.52 2.70
N VAL A 888 -7.54 18.35 3.74
CA VAL A 888 -7.52 19.81 3.59
C VAL A 888 -6.27 20.22 2.80
N ASP A 889 -6.44 21.19 1.89
CA ASP A 889 -5.38 21.75 1.04
C ASP A 889 -4.69 20.78 0.07
N GLN A 890 -5.23 19.58 -0.10
CA GLN A 890 -4.82 18.63 -1.15
C GLN A 890 -5.88 18.59 -2.24
N ILE A 891 -5.46 18.64 -3.51
CA ILE A 891 -6.34 18.53 -4.67
C ILE A 891 -6.06 17.18 -5.35
N PRO A 892 -6.98 16.21 -5.28
CA PRO A 892 -6.79 14.91 -5.91
C PRO A 892 -7.02 14.98 -7.42
N SER A 893 -6.35 14.09 -8.13
CA SER A 893 -6.63 13.78 -9.53
C SER A 893 -7.57 12.59 -9.66
N GLU A 894 -7.98 12.26 -10.88
CA GLU A 894 -8.84 11.11 -11.19
C GLU A 894 -8.42 9.82 -10.44
N PRO A 895 -9.36 9.18 -9.71
CA PRO A 895 -9.09 7.97 -8.91
C PRO A 895 -9.02 6.71 -9.79
N VAL A 896 -7.82 6.24 -10.11
CA VAL A 896 -7.60 5.06 -10.94
C VAL A 896 -7.75 3.79 -10.09
N PHE A 897 -8.71 2.93 -10.41
CA PHE A 897 -8.88 1.61 -9.76
C PHE A 897 -7.91 0.55 -10.30
N ILE A 898 -7.28 -0.21 -9.40
CA ILE A 898 -6.42 -1.36 -9.69
C ILE A 898 -6.89 -2.55 -8.86
N ALA A 899 -7.32 -3.63 -9.53
CA ALA A 899 -7.75 -4.86 -8.84
C ALA A 899 -6.58 -5.59 -8.18
N LYS A 900 -6.80 -6.15 -7.00
CA LYS A 900 -5.87 -7.10 -6.37
C LYS A 900 -5.75 -8.37 -7.25
N PRO A 901 -4.55 -8.95 -7.42
CA PRO A 901 -4.41 -10.23 -8.11
C PRO A 901 -5.31 -11.31 -7.47
N GLY A 902 -6.11 -12.00 -8.28
CA GLY A 902 -7.05 -13.01 -7.77
C GLY A 902 -8.32 -12.47 -7.10
N ALA A 903 -8.56 -11.15 -7.12
CA ALA A 903 -9.75 -10.52 -6.56
C ALA A 903 -11.05 -11.19 -7.06
N THR A 904 -11.94 -11.50 -6.11
CA THR A 904 -13.27 -12.09 -6.39
C THR A 904 -14.40 -11.08 -6.24
N GLU A 905 -14.22 -10.04 -5.40
CA GLU A 905 -15.14 -8.92 -5.26
C GLU A 905 -14.83 -7.81 -6.27
N GLU A 906 -15.83 -6.98 -6.60
CA GLU A 906 -15.70 -5.92 -7.62
C GLU A 906 -14.76 -4.78 -7.17
N ASP A 907 -14.75 -4.48 -5.87
CA ASP A 907 -13.99 -3.42 -5.20
C ASP A 907 -12.78 -3.92 -4.40
N ASP A 908 -12.38 -5.19 -4.56
CA ASP A 908 -11.16 -5.76 -3.98
C ASP A 908 -9.92 -5.31 -4.76
N GLY A 909 -9.27 -4.27 -4.25
CA GLY A 909 -8.15 -3.59 -4.88
C GLY A 909 -7.85 -2.25 -4.24
N VAL A 910 -7.17 -1.38 -5.00
CA VAL A 910 -6.76 -0.05 -4.56
C VAL A 910 -7.19 1.04 -5.53
N ILE A 911 -7.27 2.27 -5.02
CA ILE A 911 -7.39 3.50 -5.80
C ILE A 911 -6.05 4.24 -5.76
N LEU A 912 -5.52 4.58 -6.93
CA LEU A 912 -4.35 5.46 -7.07
C LEU A 912 -4.80 6.84 -7.55
N THR A 913 -4.33 7.87 -6.86
CA THR A 913 -4.54 9.28 -7.26
C THR A 913 -3.29 10.09 -6.94
N ALA A 914 -2.95 11.04 -7.82
CA ALA A 914 -1.95 12.04 -7.52
C ALA A 914 -2.60 13.24 -6.81
N LEU A 915 -2.01 13.68 -5.71
CA LEU A 915 -2.40 14.88 -4.97
C LEU A 915 -1.46 16.03 -5.32
N MET A 916 -2.07 17.17 -5.62
CA MET A 916 -1.41 18.46 -5.71
C MET A 916 -1.59 19.21 -4.40
N ASP A 917 -0.49 19.70 -3.83
CA ASP A 917 -0.53 20.56 -2.65
C ASP A 917 -0.82 22.01 -3.06
N ARG A 918 -1.76 22.68 -2.37
CA ARG A 918 -2.13 24.07 -2.69
C ARG A 918 -1.02 25.09 -2.44
N TYR A 919 -0.05 24.79 -1.57
CA TYR A 919 1.00 25.72 -1.15
C TYR A 919 2.41 25.28 -1.56
N ILE A 920 2.62 23.99 -1.83
CA ILE A 920 3.92 23.42 -2.21
C ILE A 920 3.92 23.06 -3.69
N GLU A 921 4.12 24.07 -4.56
CA GLU A 921 4.06 23.91 -6.02
C GLU A 921 4.95 22.80 -6.57
N LYS A 922 6.14 22.58 -5.98
CA LYS A 922 7.15 21.61 -6.46
C LYS A 922 7.03 20.23 -5.80
N GLN A 923 5.87 19.91 -5.24
CA GLN A 923 5.59 18.61 -4.65
C GLN A 923 4.41 17.96 -5.33
N VAL A 924 4.52 16.64 -5.50
CA VAL A 924 3.40 15.79 -5.86
C VAL A 924 3.39 14.57 -4.97
N THR A 925 2.21 14.15 -4.54
CA THR A 925 2.05 12.95 -3.71
C THR A 925 1.27 11.91 -4.48
N LEU A 926 1.76 10.67 -4.56
CA LEU A 926 0.95 9.52 -4.97
C LEU A 926 0.26 8.95 -3.73
N LEU A 927 -1.06 8.96 -3.72
CA LEU A 927 -1.90 8.39 -2.67
C LEU A 927 -2.48 7.06 -3.14
N ILE A 928 -2.46 6.07 -2.24
CA ILE A 928 -2.99 4.73 -2.43
C ILE A 928 -4.06 4.48 -1.37
N LEU A 929 -5.31 4.31 -1.79
CA LEU A 929 -6.44 4.03 -0.92
C LEU A 929 -6.93 2.58 -1.10
N ASN A 930 -7.44 1.98 -0.04
CA ASN A 930 -8.20 0.75 -0.12
C ASN A 930 -9.53 1.04 -0.83
N ALA A 931 -9.78 0.35 -1.96
CA ALA A 931 -10.95 0.63 -2.79
C ALA A 931 -12.28 0.21 -2.13
N LYS A 932 -12.25 -0.63 -1.09
CA LYS A 932 -13.44 -1.09 -0.37
C LYS A 932 -14.00 -0.02 0.56
N ASN A 933 -13.15 0.62 1.35
CA ASN A 933 -13.53 1.53 2.43
C ASN A 933 -12.96 2.95 2.30
N MET A 934 -12.16 3.24 1.26
CA MET A 934 -11.48 4.52 1.02
C MET A 934 -10.47 4.93 2.11
N THR A 935 -9.99 4.00 2.94
CA THR A 935 -8.91 4.26 3.91
C THR A 935 -7.56 4.37 3.20
N GLU A 936 -6.67 5.18 3.75
CA GLU A 936 -5.32 5.32 3.20
C GLU A 936 -4.42 4.14 3.57
N LEU A 937 -3.80 3.53 2.56
CA LEU A 937 -2.82 2.46 2.73
C LEU A 937 -1.38 3.00 2.66
N ALA A 938 -1.14 3.95 1.76
CA ALA A 938 0.16 4.57 1.60
C ALA A 938 0.09 5.93 0.89
N ARG A 939 1.06 6.79 1.22
CA ARG A 939 1.41 7.98 0.45
C ARG A 939 2.88 8.02 0.12
N VAL A 940 3.22 8.46 -1.10
CA VAL A 940 4.61 8.67 -1.53
C VAL A 940 4.76 10.09 -2.06
N LYS A 941 5.60 10.88 -1.38
CA LYS A 941 5.87 12.28 -1.76
C LYS A 941 7.08 12.38 -2.67
N PHE A 942 6.95 13.13 -3.76
CA PHE A 942 8.01 13.42 -4.71
C PHE A 942 8.27 14.92 -4.79
N GLN A 943 9.54 15.29 -4.92
CA GLN A 943 9.96 16.66 -5.23
C GLN A 943 10.20 16.77 -6.73
N THR A 944 9.70 17.83 -7.35
CA THR A 944 9.75 18.05 -8.80
C THR A 944 10.61 19.28 -9.13
N GLU A 945 11.22 19.32 -10.32
CA GLU A 945 12.06 20.46 -10.72
C GLU A 945 11.24 21.75 -10.94
N GLY A 946 10.04 21.59 -11.49
CA GLY A 946 9.05 22.65 -11.72
C GLY A 946 7.74 22.39 -11.01
N ALA A 947 6.80 23.33 -11.08
CA ALA A 947 5.49 23.19 -10.48
C ALA A 947 4.74 21.96 -11.03
N PHE A 948 4.13 21.17 -10.15
CA PHE A 948 3.18 20.13 -10.54
C PHE A 948 1.86 20.79 -10.94
N THR A 949 1.20 20.23 -11.95
CA THR A 949 -0.09 20.71 -12.47
C THR A 949 -1.10 19.59 -12.45
N SER A 950 -2.38 19.94 -12.28
CA SER A 950 -3.46 18.97 -12.33
C SER A 950 -3.45 18.17 -13.65
N THR A 951 -3.90 16.92 -13.56
CA THR A 951 -3.92 15.96 -14.68
C THR A 951 -5.35 15.48 -14.91
N PHE A 952 -5.74 15.30 -16.17
CA PHE A 952 -7.08 14.83 -16.51
C PHE A 952 -7.18 13.31 -16.36
N HIS A 953 -6.56 12.56 -17.27
CA HIS A 953 -6.71 11.10 -17.31
C HIS A 953 -5.38 10.37 -17.22
N GLY A 954 -5.46 9.12 -16.78
CA GLY A 954 -4.32 8.21 -16.81
C GLY A 954 -4.70 6.75 -16.87
N GLN A 955 -3.71 5.95 -17.26
CA GLN A 955 -3.82 4.51 -17.37
C GLN A 955 -2.78 3.82 -16.48
N TRP A 956 -3.22 2.78 -15.78
CA TRP A 956 -2.35 1.84 -15.09
C TRP A 956 -1.94 0.73 -16.06
N ALA A 957 -0.66 0.38 -16.06
CA ALA A 957 -0.09 -0.72 -16.82
C ALA A 957 0.63 -1.68 -15.87
N ASN A 958 0.19 -2.93 -15.82
CA ASN A 958 0.87 -4.01 -15.10
C ASN A 958 1.75 -4.81 -16.07
N PRO A 959 3.05 -4.99 -15.81
CA PRO A 959 3.95 -5.79 -16.66
C PRO A 959 3.45 -7.24 -16.93
N ALA A 960 2.64 -7.80 -16.03
CA ALA A 960 2.08 -9.14 -16.17
C ALA A 960 0.94 -9.22 -17.20
N ASP A 961 0.26 -8.11 -17.50
CA ASP A 961 -0.87 -8.07 -18.42
C ASP A 961 -0.41 -8.21 -19.86
N LYS A 962 -1.05 -9.11 -20.62
CA LYS A 962 -0.70 -9.36 -22.04
C LYS A 962 -0.76 -8.11 -22.93
N ILE A 963 -1.60 -7.13 -22.57
CA ILE A 963 -1.76 -5.86 -23.30
C ILE A 963 -0.63 -4.87 -22.97
N HIS A 964 0.02 -5.04 -21.81
CA HIS A 964 0.98 -4.10 -21.23
C HIS A 964 2.41 -4.67 -21.14
N ARG A 965 2.69 -5.81 -21.80
CA ARG A 965 4.05 -6.37 -21.90
C ARG A 965 4.92 -5.42 -22.72
N TYR A 966 5.83 -4.73 -22.05
CA TYR A 966 6.82 -3.85 -22.65
C TYR A 966 8.21 -4.48 -22.66
#